data_AF-A0AAQ1GD90-F1
#
_entry.id   AF-A0AAQ1GD90-F1
#
_cell.length_a   1.000
_cell.length_b   1.000
_cell.length_c   1.000
_cell.angle_alpha   90.00
_cell.angle_beta   90.00
_cell.angle_gamma   90.00
#
_symmetry.space_group_name_H-M   'P 1'
#
loop_
_entity.id
_entity.type
_entity.pdbx_description
1 polymer ?
#
loop_
_entity_poly.entity_id
_entity_poly.type
_entity_poly.pdbx_seq_one_letter_code
_entity_poly.pdbx_strand_id
1 'polypeptide(L)'
;MTSQYKSPRPLLGAALYASILDSLKAWLKSDGLAWLFAFKAALAAILAVGISMQLELPQPKTAMVTVFIVMRPQTGLVLARGFYRLCGTMVGVTVAMTLIALFGQYSDVFIALTAIWIAICTAGAARNRNSRSYGFVLAGYTAALVGVPALQDPNAAFMIASTRVAELTLGIVCAGVVSALVFPLHASDEIETTLRAQSSSFFSYIAKTLPSRKAVEDVVAMHEHLITSLVNFESLRVVAVLETHGMRSRSQRMKRLTSELMAASTRFHILLHFRNQLRLAGDHQTLDTVNRCVGAIGRLLARSPDVLDTYASATGTAQRLDRLRLRVQRHLAYVAKQDGFTPVSSLNLATASNLINRFGTELSAYVHTYASLQDERHSRENWLEALIPKTDPFVALAAGARAAAATLTLGFFWIATAWPSGSTALAQGAAICALASTATNPFRLAIQIAGGTLIGGVVGTILVFGVYPHLDGFPLLALAIAVATMPGAFIMTRPKVAGFGIGYCVFMPALAGPDNPQSYLPEAFMNDAVALVIAMVVAAAAQALVMPATSLWFRHRITARLKAEIATAYGAPLRGLRAEFENGVRDLMAQQLMLPRHEGLPIRIPMAWLNSVLEIGTAIIDFREAAADITSRAGLTHLGPAQAAIRAVLPLFKKNTGELRSVAIDALRDSMLAARLAADDATLLPSERSRYRDLLTALNRIKHALRDPQNALGQTGQPSVAAPSSR
;
A
#
# COMPACT_ATOMS: atom_id res chain seq x y z
N MET A 1 30.88 -18.49 -59.15
CA MET A 1 31.30 -17.11 -58.81
C MET A 1 30.10 -16.38 -58.23
N THR A 2 29.91 -16.49 -56.92
CA THR A 2 28.78 -15.92 -56.17
C THR A 2 29.25 -14.68 -55.43
N SER A 3 28.77 -13.51 -55.87
CA SER A 3 29.05 -12.20 -55.28
C SER A 3 28.43 -12.12 -53.87
N GLN A 4 29.28 -12.01 -52.84
CA GLN A 4 28.88 -11.71 -51.47
C GLN A 4 28.51 -10.23 -51.35
N TYR A 5 27.22 -9.94 -51.17
CA TYR A 5 26.74 -8.63 -50.76
C TYR A 5 27.18 -8.35 -49.31
N LYS A 6 28.24 -7.53 -49.15
CA LYS A 6 28.66 -6.95 -47.88
C LYS A 6 27.59 -5.92 -47.45
N SER A 7 26.87 -6.22 -46.37
CA SER A 7 26.01 -5.24 -45.70
C SER A 7 26.82 -3.99 -45.29
N PRO A 8 26.35 -2.76 -45.55
CA PRO A 8 27.06 -1.56 -45.13
C PRO A 8 27.05 -1.48 -43.59
N ARG A 9 28.25 -1.36 -42.99
CA ARG A 9 28.40 -1.06 -41.56
C ARG A 9 27.76 0.31 -41.29
N PRO A 10 26.87 0.47 -40.29
CA PRO A 10 26.34 1.78 -39.96
C PRO A 10 27.47 2.71 -39.54
N LEU A 11 27.48 3.93 -40.08
CA LEU A 11 28.41 5.00 -39.72
C LEU A 11 28.41 5.18 -38.20
N LEU A 12 29.56 4.97 -37.56
CA LEU A 12 29.74 5.01 -36.10
C LEU A 12 29.09 6.25 -35.46
N GLY A 13 29.11 7.40 -36.14
CA GLY A 13 28.54 8.65 -35.67
C GLY A 13 27.00 8.67 -35.56
N ALA A 14 26.28 7.97 -36.44
CA ALA A 14 24.81 7.92 -36.38
C ALA A 14 24.33 7.05 -35.21
N ALA A 15 25.05 5.95 -34.94
CA ALA A 15 24.78 5.09 -33.79
C ALA A 15 25.14 5.78 -32.45
N LEU A 16 26.22 6.57 -32.42
CA LEU A 16 26.62 7.35 -31.24
C LEU A 16 25.64 8.50 -30.97
N TYR A 17 25.18 9.20 -32.01
CA TYR A 17 24.17 10.25 -31.89
C TYR A 17 22.80 9.70 -31.43
N ALA A 18 22.36 8.57 -31.99
CA ALA A 18 21.16 7.88 -31.54
C ALA A 18 21.28 7.41 -30.08
N SER A 19 22.43 6.84 -29.69
CA SER A 19 22.72 6.44 -28.31
C SER A 19 22.73 7.61 -27.34
N ILE A 20 23.30 8.76 -27.73
CA ILE A 20 23.27 10.00 -26.93
C ILE A 20 21.84 10.50 -26.79
N LEU A 21 21.06 10.57 -27.87
CA LEU A 21 19.66 10.98 -27.83
C LEU A 21 18.79 10.06 -26.99
N ASP A 22 18.99 8.74 -27.07
CA ASP A 22 18.26 7.77 -26.27
C ASP A 22 18.68 7.83 -24.80
N SER A 23 19.97 8.07 -24.52
CA SER A 23 20.48 8.33 -23.16
C SER A 23 19.94 9.64 -22.59
N LEU A 24 19.83 10.70 -23.42
CA LEU A 24 19.25 11.98 -23.04
C LEU A 24 17.76 11.85 -22.75
N LYS A 25 17.02 11.13 -23.59
CA LYS A 25 15.60 10.83 -23.37
C LYS A 25 15.40 9.96 -22.13
N ALA A 26 16.28 8.99 -21.88
CA ALA A 26 16.24 8.18 -20.67
C ALA A 26 16.54 9.02 -19.41
N TRP A 27 17.57 9.87 -19.47
CA TRP A 27 17.93 10.80 -18.39
C TRP A 27 16.80 11.79 -18.09
N LEU A 28 16.20 12.38 -19.13
CA LEU A 28 15.09 13.33 -18.99
C LEU A 28 13.86 12.69 -18.34
N LYS A 29 13.62 11.40 -18.60
CA LYS A 29 12.51 10.63 -18.02
C LYS A 29 12.74 10.19 -16.58
N SER A 30 13.99 10.12 -16.09
CA SER A 30 14.30 9.69 -14.72
C SER A 30 14.96 10.79 -13.89
N ASP A 31 16.25 11.07 -14.13
CA ASP A 31 17.06 11.98 -13.32
C ASP A 31 16.72 13.46 -13.58
N GLY A 32 16.23 13.80 -14.77
CA GLY A 32 15.77 15.15 -15.10
C GLY A 32 14.60 15.61 -14.22
N LEU A 33 13.64 14.73 -13.95
CA LEU A 33 12.53 15.01 -13.02
C LEU A 33 13.01 15.18 -11.58
N ALA A 34 14.06 14.43 -11.17
CA ALA A 34 14.64 14.54 -9.85
C ALA A 34 15.38 15.87 -9.63
N TRP A 35 16.13 16.33 -10.64
CA TRP A 35 16.77 17.64 -10.62
C TRP A 35 15.76 18.79 -10.67
N LEU A 36 14.70 18.64 -11.47
CA LEU A 36 13.59 19.59 -11.50
C LEU A 36 12.94 19.70 -10.11
N PHE A 37 12.70 18.58 -9.42
CA PHE A 37 12.21 18.59 -8.04
C PHE A 37 13.17 19.33 -7.09
N ALA A 38 14.47 19.04 -7.18
CA ALA A 38 15.48 19.70 -6.35
C ALA A 38 15.52 21.22 -6.57
N PHE A 39 15.42 21.65 -7.83
CA PHE A 39 15.34 23.06 -8.19
C PHE A 39 14.10 23.75 -7.62
N LYS A 40 12.92 23.14 -7.77
CA LYS A 40 11.68 23.67 -7.18
C LYS A 40 11.77 23.79 -5.65
N ALA A 41 12.32 22.77 -4.99
CA ALA A 41 12.48 22.76 -3.54
C ALA A 41 13.40 23.90 -3.07
N ALA A 42 14.55 24.08 -3.72
CA ALA A 42 15.48 25.17 -3.44
C ALA A 42 14.85 26.55 -3.70
N LEU A 43 14.15 26.72 -4.83
CA LEU A 43 13.48 27.98 -5.17
C LEU A 43 12.39 28.34 -4.14
N ALA A 44 11.58 27.36 -3.73
CA ALA A 44 10.56 27.56 -2.71
C ALA A 44 11.16 27.90 -1.33
N ALA A 45 12.28 27.28 -0.97
CA ALA A 45 12.99 27.57 0.27
C ALA A 45 13.56 28.99 0.27
N ILE A 46 14.20 29.41 -0.81
CA ILE A 46 14.73 30.78 -0.97
C ILE A 46 13.60 31.80 -0.88
N LEU A 47 12.49 31.56 -1.58
CA LEU A 47 11.34 32.45 -1.57
C LEU A 47 10.74 32.56 -0.15
N ALA A 48 10.62 31.44 0.57
CA ALA A 48 10.14 31.42 1.95
C ALA A 48 11.06 32.21 2.89
N VAL A 49 12.38 32.02 2.81
CA VAL A 49 13.36 32.77 3.61
C VAL A 49 13.31 34.26 3.28
N GLY A 50 13.30 34.62 1.98
CA GLY A 50 13.28 36.00 1.54
C GLY A 50 12.05 36.76 2.03
N ILE A 51 10.85 36.19 1.88
CA ILE A 51 9.63 36.82 2.39
C ILE A 51 9.64 36.85 3.92
N SER A 52 10.13 35.80 4.57
CA SER A 52 10.19 35.75 6.04
C SER A 52 11.08 36.85 6.62
N MET A 53 12.23 37.11 5.99
CA MET A 53 13.13 38.20 6.38
C MET A 53 12.52 39.58 6.09
N GLN A 54 11.80 39.74 4.97
CA GLN A 54 11.07 40.99 4.66
C GLN A 54 9.93 41.29 5.63
N LEU A 55 9.28 40.25 6.15
CA LEU A 55 8.23 40.37 7.18
C LEU A 55 8.81 40.48 8.60
N GLU A 56 10.13 40.58 8.74
CA GLU A 56 10.85 40.64 10.02
C GLU A 56 10.48 39.49 10.98
N LEU A 57 10.16 38.32 10.44
CA LEU A 57 9.88 37.14 11.26
C LEU A 57 11.19 36.65 11.91
N PRO A 58 11.14 36.18 13.17
CA PRO A 58 12.34 35.88 13.96
C PRO A 58 13.09 34.62 13.50
N GLN A 59 12.41 33.62 12.92
CA GLN A 59 13.02 32.34 12.54
C GLN A 59 12.74 31.95 11.07
N PRO A 60 13.31 32.66 10.06
CA PRO A 60 13.19 32.30 8.65
C PRO A 60 13.55 30.84 8.33
N LYS A 61 14.47 30.25 9.12
CA LYS A 61 14.82 28.84 9.03
C LYS A 61 13.63 27.88 9.18
N THR A 62 12.62 28.17 10.00
CA THR A 62 11.47 27.26 10.20
C THR A 62 10.54 27.25 8.98
N ALA A 63 10.40 28.38 8.28
CA ALA A 63 9.67 28.49 7.03
C ALA A 63 10.35 27.64 5.95
N MET A 64 11.69 27.70 5.86
CA MET A 64 12.50 26.84 4.99
C MET A 64 12.33 25.34 5.31
N VAL A 65 12.44 24.96 6.58
CA VAL A 65 12.19 23.57 7.03
C VAL A 65 10.78 23.11 6.62
N THR A 66 9.80 24.02 6.69
CA THR A 66 8.42 23.71 6.32
C THR A 66 8.28 23.37 4.85
N VAL A 67 8.97 24.10 3.97
CA VAL A 67 9.03 23.80 2.53
C VAL A 67 9.50 22.37 2.31
N PHE A 68 10.65 21.96 2.85
CA PHE A 68 11.21 20.62 2.59
C PHE A 68 10.34 19.47 3.11
N ILE A 69 9.63 19.67 4.21
CA ILE A 69 8.74 18.64 4.75
C ILE A 69 7.48 18.47 3.87
N VAL A 70 6.95 19.56 3.30
CA VAL A 70 5.71 19.52 2.49
C VAL A 70 6.00 19.21 1.02
N MET A 71 7.18 19.60 0.52
CA MET A 71 7.56 19.48 -0.88
C MET A 71 7.54 18.02 -1.34
N ARG A 72 6.84 17.80 -2.45
CA ARG A 72 6.66 16.52 -3.13
C ARG A 72 6.68 16.76 -4.64
N PRO A 73 7.03 15.74 -5.46
CA PRO A 73 7.07 15.92 -6.92
C PRO A 73 5.74 16.37 -7.54
N GLN A 74 4.62 15.88 -7.01
CA GLN A 74 3.26 16.19 -7.49
C GLN A 74 2.65 17.37 -6.73
N THR A 75 1.98 18.27 -7.44
CA THR A 75 1.45 19.52 -6.87
C THR A 75 0.32 19.29 -5.86
N GLY A 76 -0.62 18.38 -6.13
CA GLY A 76 -1.70 18.08 -5.19
C GLY A 76 -1.23 17.40 -3.92
N LEU A 77 -0.12 16.65 -3.95
CA LEU A 77 0.50 16.12 -2.74
C LEU A 77 1.02 17.23 -1.84
N VAL A 78 1.63 18.27 -2.43
CA VAL A 78 2.10 19.46 -1.71
C VAL A 78 0.93 20.18 -1.06
N LEU A 79 -0.14 20.47 -1.81
CA LEU A 79 -1.33 21.15 -1.29
C LEU A 79 -2.03 20.34 -0.20
N ALA A 80 -2.26 19.04 -0.42
CA ALA A 80 -2.91 18.18 0.57
C ALA A 80 -2.08 18.10 1.86
N ARG A 81 -0.76 17.90 1.77
CA ARG A 81 0.12 17.90 2.95
C ARG A 81 0.16 19.26 3.62
N GLY A 82 0.16 20.36 2.87
CA GLY A 82 0.11 21.72 3.39
C GLY A 82 -1.16 21.97 4.20
N PHE A 83 -2.33 21.57 3.68
CA PHE A 83 -3.60 21.71 4.40
C PHE A 83 -3.64 20.91 5.70
N TYR A 84 -3.30 19.62 5.66
CA TYR A 84 -3.21 18.80 6.88
C TYR A 84 -2.10 19.30 7.81
N ARG A 85 -1.07 19.96 7.27
CA ARG A 85 -0.05 20.60 8.08
C ARG A 85 -0.63 21.76 8.89
N LEU A 86 -1.35 22.64 8.22
CA LEU A 86 -1.96 23.78 8.90
C LEU A 86 -2.93 23.32 10.00
N CYS A 87 -3.82 22.37 9.68
CA CYS A 87 -4.78 21.83 10.64
C CYS A 87 -4.10 21.16 11.84
N GLY A 88 -3.10 20.29 11.60
CA GLY A 88 -2.37 19.63 12.69
C GLY A 88 -1.60 20.63 13.57
N THR A 89 -1.02 21.66 12.97
CA THR A 89 -0.31 22.71 13.71
C THR A 89 -1.25 23.49 14.63
N MET A 90 -2.44 23.87 14.14
CA MET A 90 -3.47 24.55 14.94
C MET A 90 -3.86 23.74 16.17
N VAL A 91 -4.15 22.45 15.99
CA VAL A 91 -4.51 21.55 17.09
C VAL A 91 -3.34 21.39 18.07
N GLY A 92 -2.12 21.17 17.56
CA GLY A 92 -0.93 21.00 18.39
C GLY A 92 -0.56 22.24 19.21
N VAL A 93 -0.66 23.43 18.61
CA VAL A 93 -0.48 24.72 19.31
C VAL A 93 -1.52 24.91 20.40
N THR A 94 -2.79 24.62 20.10
CA THR A 94 -3.89 24.75 21.09
C THR A 94 -3.65 23.84 22.29
N VAL A 95 -3.26 22.59 22.05
CA VAL A 95 -2.94 21.64 23.13
C VAL A 95 -1.69 22.07 23.90
N ALA A 96 -0.62 22.51 23.21
CA ALA A 96 0.58 23.02 23.89
C ALA A 96 0.24 24.19 24.83
N MET A 97 -0.51 25.18 24.35
CA MET A 97 -0.91 26.33 25.16
C MET A 97 -1.77 25.91 26.36
N THR A 98 -2.68 24.97 26.17
CA THR A 98 -3.51 24.42 27.25
C THR A 98 -2.63 23.71 28.30
N LEU A 99 -1.66 22.92 27.86
CA LEU A 99 -0.75 22.21 28.76
C LEU A 99 0.19 23.16 29.51
N ILE A 100 0.71 24.19 28.86
CA ILE A 100 1.54 25.22 29.52
C ILE A 100 0.71 26.00 30.53
N ALA A 101 -0.52 26.40 30.17
CA ALA A 101 -1.39 27.17 31.05
C ALA A 101 -1.78 26.40 32.33
N LEU A 102 -2.00 25.08 32.22
CA LEU A 102 -2.40 24.24 33.36
C LEU A 102 -1.22 23.66 34.14
N PHE A 103 -0.12 23.31 33.47
CA PHE A 103 0.96 22.49 34.03
C PHE A 103 2.37 23.05 33.79
N GLY A 104 2.51 24.30 33.32
CA GLY A 104 3.82 24.91 33.06
C GLY A 104 4.75 24.98 34.28
N GLN A 105 4.19 24.97 35.49
CA GLN A 105 4.94 24.95 36.75
C GLN A 105 5.51 23.56 37.11
N TYR A 106 4.95 22.49 36.55
CA TYR A 106 5.30 21.10 36.86
C TYR A 106 5.85 20.40 35.60
N SER A 107 7.16 20.57 35.35
CA SER A 107 7.82 20.06 34.13
C SER A 107 7.64 18.55 33.92
N ASP A 108 7.65 17.75 34.99
CA ASP A 108 7.46 16.30 34.93
C ASP A 108 6.06 15.91 34.42
N VAL A 109 5.03 16.59 34.95
CA VAL A 109 3.63 16.36 34.57
C VAL A 109 3.39 16.84 33.14
N PHE A 110 3.96 17.99 32.77
CA PHE A 110 3.89 18.51 31.41
C PHE A 110 4.47 17.53 30.38
N ILE A 111 5.67 16.99 30.64
CA ILE A 111 6.32 16.04 29.75
C ILE A 111 5.51 14.74 29.65
N ALA A 112 4.97 14.25 30.77
CA ALA A 112 4.14 13.05 30.78
C ALA A 112 2.84 13.24 29.96
N LEU A 113 2.13 14.35 30.14
CA LEU A 113 0.91 14.66 29.38
C LEU A 113 1.21 14.89 27.89
N THR A 114 2.31 15.56 27.58
CA THR A 114 2.78 15.74 26.20
C THR A 114 3.10 14.39 25.55
N ALA A 115 3.74 13.46 26.28
CA ALA A 115 4.00 12.11 25.79
C ALA A 115 2.70 11.32 25.54
N ILE A 116 1.69 11.44 26.42
CA ILE A 116 0.37 10.81 26.23
C ILE A 116 -0.31 11.39 24.99
N TRP A 117 -0.30 12.71 24.81
CA TRP A 117 -0.87 13.36 23.63
C TRP A 117 -0.20 12.87 22.34
N ILE A 118 1.14 12.84 22.32
CA ILE A 118 1.91 12.32 21.19
C ILE A 118 1.60 10.84 20.93
N ALA A 119 1.39 10.04 21.97
CA ALA A 119 1.00 8.64 21.84
C ALA A 119 -0.37 8.49 21.16
N ILE A 120 -1.36 9.25 21.59
CA ILE A 120 -2.72 9.26 21.03
C ILE A 120 -2.68 9.72 19.57
N CYS A 121 -1.97 10.80 19.28
CA CYS A 121 -1.77 11.32 17.93
C CYS A 121 -1.08 10.30 17.01
N THR A 122 -0.01 9.66 17.47
CA THR A 122 0.74 8.67 16.69
C THR A 122 -0.09 7.39 16.46
N ALA A 123 -0.89 6.97 17.45
CA ALA A 123 -1.84 5.87 17.30
C ALA A 123 -2.95 6.20 16.30
N GLY A 124 -3.52 7.41 16.38
CA GLY A 124 -4.52 7.92 15.42
C GLY A 124 -3.96 8.02 13.99
N ALA A 125 -2.69 8.43 13.87
CA ALA A 125 -1.98 8.45 12.60
C ALA A 125 -1.77 7.06 12.02
N ALA A 126 -1.38 6.08 12.82
CA ALA A 126 -1.22 4.70 12.36
C ALA A 126 -2.55 4.07 11.93
N ARG A 127 -3.68 4.47 12.55
CA ARG A 127 -5.01 3.97 12.20
C ARG A 127 -5.52 4.53 10.88
N ASN A 128 -5.30 5.81 10.63
CA ASN A 128 -5.74 6.49 9.41
C ASN A 128 -4.69 6.35 8.30
N ARG A 129 -5.07 5.83 7.14
CA ARG A 129 -4.19 5.81 5.96
C ARG A 129 -4.30 7.11 5.16
N ASN A 130 -3.28 7.40 4.36
CA ASN A 130 -3.16 8.54 3.44
C ASN A 130 -2.88 9.88 4.15
N SER A 131 -3.06 11.02 3.47
CA SER A 131 -2.65 12.36 3.94
C SER A 131 -3.23 12.78 5.30
N ARG A 132 -4.34 12.16 5.75
CA ARG A 132 -4.91 12.39 7.10
C ARG A 132 -3.98 11.95 8.23
N SER A 133 -3.26 10.84 8.03
CA SER A 133 -2.26 10.32 8.98
C SER A 133 -1.27 11.40 9.38
N TYR A 134 -0.82 12.17 8.37
CA TYR A 134 0.16 13.22 8.51
C TYR A 134 -0.31 14.37 9.42
N GLY A 135 -1.60 14.73 9.36
CA GLY A 135 -2.18 15.75 10.26
C GLY A 135 -2.17 15.32 11.73
N PHE A 136 -2.45 14.04 12.02
CA PHE A 136 -2.38 13.51 13.39
C PHE A 136 -0.95 13.52 13.94
N VAL A 137 0.03 13.03 13.17
CA VAL A 137 1.46 13.05 13.57
C VAL A 137 1.89 14.47 13.92
N LEU A 138 1.50 15.43 13.08
CA LEU A 138 1.84 16.83 13.28
C LEU A 138 1.20 17.47 14.50
N ALA A 139 -0.06 17.16 14.79
CA ALA A 139 -0.71 17.65 16.01
C ALA A 139 0.05 17.19 17.28
N GLY A 140 0.59 15.97 17.25
CA GLY A 140 1.44 15.46 18.32
C GLY A 140 2.76 16.21 18.42
N TYR A 141 3.57 16.20 17.36
CA TYR A 141 4.91 16.75 17.46
C TYR A 141 4.96 18.28 17.55
N THR A 142 3.97 18.99 16.99
CA THR A 142 3.88 20.45 17.16
C THR A 142 3.67 20.81 18.62
N ALA A 143 2.92 19.99 19.36
CA ALA A 143 2.74 20.21 20.79
C ALA A 143 4.08 20.16 21.54
N ALA A 144 5.00 19.26 21.14
CA ALA A 144 6.35 19.24 21.68
C ALA A 144 7.22 20.42 21.19
N LEU A 145 7.19 20.74 19.89
CA LEU A 145 8.01 21.81 19.31
C LEU A 145 7.65 23.21 19.82
N VAL A 146 6.39 23.44 20.19
CA VAL A 146 5.94 24.71 20.77
C VAL A 146 5.97 24.65 22.30
N GLY A 147 5.55 23.51 22.85
CA GLY A 147 5.40 23.30 24.29
C GLY A 147 6.71 23.26 25.06
N VAL A 148 7.71 22.54 24.56
CA VAL A 148 8.98 22.32 25.27
C VAL A 148 9.81 23.61 25.38
N PRO A 149 9.99 24.43 24.34
CA PRO A 149 10.67 25.72 24.48
C PRO A 149 9.92 26.68 25.40
N ALA A 150 8.58 26.68 25.37
CA ALA A 150 7.76 27.52 26.23
C ALA A 150 7.79 27.10 27.72
N LEU A 151 8.30 25.90 28.06
CA LEU A 151 8.62 25.57 29.45
C LEU A 151 9.82 26.37 29.99
N GLN A 152 10.76 26.73 29.12
CA GLN A 152 11.96 27.48 29.51
C GLN A 152 11.64 28.97 29.70
N ASP A 153 10.72 29.49 28.89
CA ASP A 153 10.17 30.85 29.04
C ASP A 153 8.64 30.85 28.80
N PRO A 154 7.83 30.68 29.87
CA PRO A 154 6.37 30.68 29.75
C PRO A 154 5.79 32.01 29.26
N ASN A 155 6.47 33.14 29.46
CA ASN A 155 5.97 34.45 29.02
C ASN A 155 6.06 34.58 27.50
N ALA A 156 7.05 33.93 26.88
CA ALA A 156 7.20 33.88 25.43
C ALA A 156 6.28 32.86 24.74
N ALA A 157 5.50 32.05 25.48
CA ALA A 157 4.70 30.95 24.94
C ALA A 157 3.78 31.36 23.79
N PHE A 158 3.05 32.47 23.93
CA PHE A 158 2.16 32.97 22.89
C PHE A 158 2.94 33.41 21.64
N MET A 159 4.07 34.10 21.82
CA MET A 159 4.92 34.54 20.71
C MET A 159 5.54 33.36 19.97
N ILE A 160 6.01 32.33 20.69
CA ILE A 160 6.52 31.08 20.09
C ILE A 160 5.42 30.44 19.24
N ALA A 161 4.19 30.37 19.77
CA ALA A 161 3.04 29.81 19.07
C ALA A 161 2.66 30.62 17.81
N SER A 162 2.48 31.93 17.91
CA SER A 162 2.06 32.79 16.80
C SER A 162 3.10 32.82 15.69
N THR A 163 4.38 32.96 16.04
CA THR A 163 5.51 32.90 15.11
C THR A 163 5.53 31.58 14.36
N ARG A 164 5.36 30.46 15.08
CA ARG A 164 5.31 29.13 14.47
C ARG A 164 4.20 29.03 13.43
N VAL A 165 3.02 29.54 13.75
CA VAL A 165 1.88 29.54 12.83
C VAL A 165 2.17 30.38 11.58
N ALA A 166 2.70 31.59 11.76
CA ALA A 166 3.02 32.50 10.66
C ALA A 166 4.05 31.90 9.71
N GLU A 167 5.18 31.43 10.23
CA GLU A 167 6.29 30.89 9.44
C GLU A 167 5.92 29.57 8.74
N LEU A 168 5.16 28.69 9.41
CA LEU A 168 4.67 27.47 8.77
C LEU A 168 3.70 27.78 7.64
N THR A 169 2.79 28.73 7.85
CA THR A 169 1.82 29.14 6.83
C THR A 169 2.55 29.74 5.62
N LEU A 170 3.52 30.61 5.86
CA LEU A 170 4.35 31.18 4.81
C LEU A 170 5.09 30.11 4.01
N GLY A 171 5.76 29.16 4.68
CA GLY A 171 6.45 28.06 4.01
C GLY A 171 5.51 27.18 3.19
N ILE A 172 4.29 26.90 3.68
CA ILE A 172 3.26 26.14 2.96
C ILE A 172 2.82 26.90 1.69
N VAL A 173 2.56 28.20 1.80
CA VAL A 173 2.16 29.05 0.67
C VAL A 173 3.27 29.09 -0.38
N CYS A 174 4.52 29.32 0.03
CA CYS A 174 5.67 29.36 -0.88
C CYS A 174 5.87 28.03 -1.62
N ALA A 175 5.79 26.90 -0.91
CA ALA A 175 5.87 25.57 -1.51
C ALA A 175 4.72 25.31 -2.49
N GLY A 176 3.49 25.71 -2.14
CA GLY A 176 2.32 25.58 -3.01
C GLY A 176 2.43 26.41 -4.29
N VAL A 177 2.84 27.68 -4.17
CA VAL A 177 3.02 28.61 -5.30
C VAL A 177 4.08 28.09 -6.26
N VAL A 178 5.27 27.74 -5.76
CA VAL A 178 6.35 27.24 -6.63
C VAL A 178 5.97 25.91 -7.27
N SER A 179 5.33 25.00 -6.53
CA SER A 179 4.89 23.71 -7.09
C SER A 179 3.80 23.88 -8.16
N ALA A 180 2.93 24.89 -8.04
CA ALA A 180 1.87 25.17 -9.00
C ALA A 180 2.37 25.91 -10.26
N LEU A 181 3.32 26.84 -10.11
CA LEU A 181 3.79 27.68 -11.20
C LEU A 181 4.97 27.09 -11.99
N VAL A 182 5.89 26.40 -11.31
CA VAL A 182 7.10 25.86 -11.96
C VAL A 182 6.82 24.43 -12.40
N PHE A 183 6.59 24.20 -13.70
CA PHE A 183 6.39 22.88 -14.34
C PHE A 183 5.45 21.94 -13.55
N PRO A 184 4.16 22.26 -13.38
CA PRO A 184 3.25 21.49 -12.53
C PRO A 184 3.14 20.03 -13.00
N LEU A 185 3.31 19.10 -12.07
CA LEU A 185 3.07 17.67 -12.27
C LEU A 185 1.78 17.31 -11.54
N HIS A 186 0.74 16.97 -12.30
CA HIS A 186 -0.56 16.62 -11.74
C HIS A 186 -0.61 15.13 -11.39
N ALA A 187 -1.13 14.80 -10.21
CA ALA A 187 -1.33 13.41 -9.81
C ALA A 187 -2.40 12.72 -10.69
N SER A 188 -3.30 13.47 -11.33
CA SER A 188 -4.25 12.93 -12.31
C SER A 188 -3.55 12.19 -13.46
N ASP A 189 -2.48 12.77 -14.00
CA ASP A 189 -1.79 12.25 -15.18
C ASP A 189 -1.01 10.98 -14.82
N GLU A 190 -0.42 10.96 -13.62
CA GLU A 190 0.26 9.78 -13.08
C GLU A 190 -0.71 8.63 -12.80
N ILE A 191 -1.93 8.92 -12.34
CA ILE A 191 -2.95 7.89 -12.11
C ILE A 191 -3.39 7.25 -13.42
N GLU A 192 -3.67 8.05 -14.45
CA GLU A 192 -4.10 7.51 -15.74
C GLU A 192 -3.02 6.64 -16.39
N THR A 193 -1.76 7.10 -16.36
CA THR A 193 -0.60 6.34 -16.85
C THR A 193 -0.37 5.06 -16.04
N THR A 194 -0.42 5.14 -14.72
CA THR A 194 -0.30 3.98 -13.82
C THR A 194 -1.43 2.98 -14.07
N LEU A 195 -2.66 3.45 -14.24
CA LEU A 195 -3.81 2.61 -14.50
C LEU A 195 -3.67 1.88 -15.83
N ARG A 196 -3.30 2.60 -16.89
CA ARG A 196 -3.08 2.03 -18.23
C ARG A 196 -1.96 1.00 -18.19
N ALA A 197 -0.85 1.31 -17.53
CA ALA A 197 0.29 0.40 -17.38
C ALA A 197 -0.07 -0.87 -16.60
N GLN A 198 -0.76 -0.73 -15.46
CA GLN A 198 -1.20 -1.88 -14.64
C GLN A 198 -2.14 -2.78 -15.44
N SER A 199 -3.10 -2.17 -16.14
CA SER A 199 -4.05 -2.92 -16.94
C SER A 199 -3.36 -3.63 -18.09
N SER A 200 -2.54 -2.93 -18.88
CA SER A 200 -1.79 -3.51 -19.99
C SER A 200 -0.91 -4.68 -19.54
N SER A 201 -0.23 -4.54 -18.40
CA SER A 201 0.56 -5.61 -17.79
C SER A 201 -0.30 -6.84 -17.47
N PHE A 202 -1.48 -6.64 -16.84
CA PHE A 202 -2.40 -7.73 -16.54
C PHE A 202 -2.95 -8.42 -17.79
N PHE A 203 -3.40 -7.65 -18.79
CA PHE A 203 -3.91 -8.19 -20.06
C PHE A 203 -2.83 -8.94 -20.84
N SER A 204 -1.61 -8.40 -20.91
CA SER A 204 -0.46 -9.04 -21.52
C SER A 204 -0.13 -10.36 -20.81
N TYR A 205 -0.20 -10.39 -19.49
CA TYR A 205 0.02 -11.60 -18.71
C TYR A 205 -1.04 -12.67 -18.98
N ILE A 206 -2.33 -12.28 -19.00
CA ILE A 206 -3.43 -13.17 -19.35
C ILE A 206 -3.26 -13.73 -20.77
N ALA A 207 -2.92 -12.85 -21.73
CA ALA A 207 -2.72 -13.21 -23.13
C ALA A 207 -1.57 -14.20 -23.34
N LYS A 208 -0.49 -14.12 -22.54
CA LYS A 208 0.64 -15.07 -22.57
C LYS A 208 0.32 -16.39 -21.85
N THR A 209 -0.38 -16.33 -20.72
CA THR A 209 -0.55 -17.45 -19.79
C THR A 209 -1.73 -18.37 -20.13
N LEU A 210 -2.86 -17.82 -20.59
CA LEU A 210 -4.05 -18.60 -20.92
C LEU A 210 -3.81 -19.57 -22.10
N PRO A 211 -3.15 -19.18 -23.21
CA PRO A 211 -2.89 -20.09 -24.33
C PRO A 211 -1.78 -21.10 -24.05
N SER A 212 -0.86 -20.78 -23.12
CA SER A 212 0.24 -21.68 -22.76
C SER A 212 -0.30 -22.92 -22.07
N ARG A 213 0.15 -24.09 -22.54
CA ARG A 213 -0.13 -25.37 -21.90
C ARG A 213 0.79 -25.64 -20.71
N LYS A 214 1.90 -24.92 -20.50
CA LYS A 214 2.86 -25.22 -19.43
C LYS A 214 2.35 -24.78 -18.05
N ALA A 215 2.84 -25.44 -16.99
CA ALA A 215 2.64 -24.97 -15.62
C ALA A 215 3.38 -23.63 -15.49
N VAL A 216 2.73 -22.63 -14.91
CA VAL A 216 3.29 -21.28 -14.81
C VAL A 216 3.76 -21.07 -13.38
N GLU A 217 5.07 -20.97 -13.19
CA GLU A 217 5.68 -20.73 -11.88
C GLU A 217 5.53 -19.25 -11.44
N ASP A 218 5.33 -18.33 -12.38
CA ASP A 218 5.29 -16.87 -12.15
C ASP A 218 3.92 -16.29 -11.72
N VAL A 219 2.88 -17.11 -11.50
CA VAL A 219 1.52 -16.60 -11.21
C VAL A 219 1.46 -15.85 -9.88
N VAL A 220 2.19 -16.35 -8.88
CA VAL A 220 2.26 -15.73 -7.55
C VAL A 220 2.95 -14.37 -7.64
N ALA A 221 4.05 -14.28 -8.40
CA ALA A 221 4.80 -13.04 -8.59
C ALA A 221 3.95 -11.96 -9.29
N MET A 222 3.13 -12.35 -10.28
CA MET A 222 2.20 -11.41 -10.93
C MET A 222 1.11 -10.91 -9.97
N HIS A 223 0.51 -11.81 -9.17
CA HIS A 223 -0.51 -11.40 -8.18
C HIS A 223 0.09 -10.46 -7.12
N GLU A 224 1.31 -10.73 -6.67
CA GLU A 224 2.07 -9.84 -5.77
C GLU A 224 2.31 -8.45 -6.39
N HIS A 225 2.74 -8.42 -7.66
CA HIS A 225 2.97 -7.18 -8.38
C HIS A 225 1.69 -6.34 -8.53
N LEU A 226 0.57 -6.97 -8.90
CA LEU A 226 -0.72 -6.28 -9.05
C LEU A 226 -1.22 -5.67 -7.74
N ILE A 227 -1.05 -6.39 -6.63
CA ILE A 227 -1.49 -5.93 -5.30
C ILE A 227 -0.60 -4.79 -4.81
N THR A 228 0.71 -4.87 -5.04
CA THR A 228 1.62 -3.76 -4.71
C THR A 228 1.25 -2.51 -5.51
N SER A 229 1.00 -2.64 -6.81
CA SER A 229 0.56 -1.53 -7.67
C SER A 229 -0.78 -0.96 -7.24
N LEU A 230 -1.70 -1.79 -6.75
CA LEU A 230 -2.99 -1.36 -6.22
C LEU A 230 -2.85 -0.43 -5.01
N VAL A 231 -2.01 -0.80 -4.04
CA VAL A 231 -1.83 0.00 -2.83
C VAL A 231 -1.27 1.37 -3.18
N ASN A 232 -0.32 1.42 -4.12
CA ASN A 232 0.24 2.67 -4.62
C ASN A 232 -0.83 3.51 -5.35
N PHE A 233 -1.63 2.87 -6.21
CA PHE A 233 -2.71 3.52 -6.93
C PHE A 233 -3.76 4.15 -5.99
N GLU A 234 -4.17 3.42 -4.94
CA GLU A 234 -5.15 3.92 -3.97
C GLU A 234 -4.61 5.13 -3.18
N SER A 235 -3.30 5.16 -2.89
CA SER A 235 -2.65 6.31 -2.29
C SER A 235 -2.67 7.53 -3.23
N LEU A 236 -2.36 7.35 -4.52
CA LEU A 236 -2.41 8.43 -5.52
C LEU A 236 -3.84 8.94 -5.73
N ARG A 237 -4.81 8.03 -5.84
CA ARG A 237 -6.22 8.34 -6.10
C ARG A 237 -6.80 9.31 -5.07
N VAL A 238 -6.55 9.08 -3.78
CA VAL A 238 -7.07 9.96 -2.71
C VAL A 238 -6.54 11.39 -2.83
N VAL A 239 -5.36 11.57 -3.41
CA VAL A 239 -4.75 12.89 -3.60
C VAL A 239 -5.25 13.55 -4.88
N ALA A 240 -5.33 12.83 -5.99
CA ALA A 240 -5.83 13.40 -7.25
C ALA A 240 -7.31 13.82 -7.20
N VAL A 241 -8.12 13.18 -6.35
CA VAL A 241 -9.49 13.63 -6.05
C VAL A 241 -9.49 15.06 -5.50
N LEU A 242 -8.41 15.53 -4.87
CA LEU A 242 -8.33 16.91 -4.39
C LEU A 242 -7.95 17.89 -5.50
N GLU A 243 -7.25 17.47 -6.55
CA GLU A 243 -6.71 18.34 -7.62
C GLU A 243 -7.74 18.78 -8.66
N THR A 244 -8.55 17.86 -9.20
CA THR A 244 -9.45 18.15 -10.34
C THR A 244 -10.89 17.72 -10.07
N HIS A 245 -11.84 18.53 -10.55
CA HIS A 245 -13.27 18.21 -10.45
C HIS A 245 -13.63 16.89 -11.17
N GLY A 246 -13.03 16.63 -12.34
CA GLY A 246 -13.25 15.38 -13.09
C GLY A 246 -12.78 14.11 -12.35
N MET A 247 -11.73 14.21 -11.51
CA MET A 247 -11.30 13.09 -10.67
C MET A 247 -12.24 12.87 -9.48
N ARG A 248 -12.90 13.92 -8.98
CA ARG A 248 -13.92 13.82 -7.92
C ARG A 248 -15.15 13.06 -8.42
N SER A 249 -15.66 13.42 -9.60
CA SER A 249 -16.83 12.74 -10.19
C SER A 249 -16.55 11.28 -10.51
N ARG A 250 -15.35 10.95 -11.00
CA ARG A 250 -14.95 9.57 -11.36
C ARG A 250 -14.40 8.72 -10.20
N SER A 251 -14.25 9.30 -9.00
CA SER A 251 -13.59 8.67 -7.84
C SER A 251 -14.18 7.30 -7.46
N GLN A 252 -15.51 7.16 -7.49
CA GLN A 252 -16.18 5.90 -7.18
C GLN A 252 -15.96 4.86 -8.27
N ARG A 253 -15.93 5.27 -9.55
CA ARG A 253 -15.63 4.37 -10.67
C ARG A 253 -14.18 3.88 -10.61
N MET A 254 -13.22 4.72 -10.24
CA MET A 254 -11.83 4.26 -10.01
C MET A 254 -11.73 3.23 -8.88
N LYS A 255 -12.44 3.42 -7.76
CA LYS A 255 -12.48 2.43 -6.67
C LYS A 255 -13.12 1.11 -7.10
N ARG A 256 -14.19 1.20 -7.88
CA ARG A 256 -14.86 0.02 -8.43
C ARG A 256 -13.92 -0.74 -9.36
N LEU A 257 -13.22 -0.01 -10.22
CA LEU A 257 -12.30 -0.57 -11.21
C LEU A 257 -11.14 -1.33 -10.54
N THR A 258 -10.56 -0.77 -9.47
CA THR A 258 -9.53 -1.46 -8.68
C THR A 258 -10.06 -2.72 -8.00
N SER A 259 -11.28 -2.68 -7.47
CA SER A 259 -11.95 -3.85 -6.89
C SER A 259 -12.21 -4.94 -7.93
N GLU A 260 -12.75 -4.57 -9.11
CA GLU A 260 -13.02 -5.48 -10.23
C GLU A 260 -11.73 -6.08 -10.80
N LEU A 261 -10.63 -5.31 -10.89
CA LEU A 261 -9.32 -5.83 -11.30
C LEU A 261 -8.81 -6.89 -10.33
N MET A 262 -8.98 -6.65 -9.04
CA MET A 262 -8.59 -7.58 -7.99
C MET A 262 -9.44 -8.85 -8.02
N ALA A 263 -10.75 -8.72 -8.17
CA ALA A 263 -11.65 -9.86 -8.35
C ALA A 263 -11.23 -10.68 -9.58
N ALA A 264 -11.00 -10.03 -10.73
CA ALA A 264 -10.54 -10.69 -11.95
C ALA A 264 -9.20 -11.41 -11.74
N SER A 265 -8.24 -10.80 -11.04
CA SER A 265 -6.95 -11.41 -10.72
C SER A 265 -7.08 -12.63 -9.80
N THR A 266 -7.90 -12.54 -8.75
CA THR A 266 -8.18 -13.68 -7.86
C THR A 266 -8.86 -14.83 -8.62
N ARG A 267 -9.87 -14.54 -9.46
CA ARG A 267 -10.54 -15.57 -10.28
C ARG A 267 -9.61 -16.21 -11.30
N PHE A 268 -8.76 -15.41 -11.92
CA PHE A 268 -7.73 -15.88 -12.83
C PHE A 268 -6.74 -16.83 -12.14
N HIS A 269 -6.27 -16.46 -10.94
CA HIS A 269 -5.40 -17.31 -10.13
C HIS A 269 -6.05 -18.66 -9.81
N ILE A 270 -7.29 -18.66 -9.30
CA ILE A 270 -8.04 -19.89 -8.99
C ILE A 270 -8.22 -20.76 -10.24
N LEU A 271 -8.49 -20.16 -11.40
CA LEU A 271 -8.63 -20.89 -12.67
C LEU A 271 -7.31 -21.56 -13.10
N LEU A 272 -6.18 -20.88 -12.96
CA LEU A 272 -4.86 -21.46 -13.28
C LEU A 272 -4.48 -22.58 -12.33
N HIS A 273 -4.80 -22.43 -11.04
CA HIS A 273 -4.57 -23.46 -10.04
C HIS A 273 -5.41 -24.71 -10.34
N PHE A 274 -6.70 -24.55 -10.61
CA PHE A 274 -7.59 -25.65 -11.01
C PHE A 274 -7.11 -26.34 -12.30
N ARG A 275 -6.60 -25.58 -13.28
CA ARG A 275 -5.99 -26.14 -14.50
C ARG A 275 -4.77 -27.01 -14.19
N ASN A 276 -3.94 -26.58 -13.25
CA ASN A 276 -2.78 -27.36 -12.81
C ASN A 276 -3.21 -28.64 -12.07
N GLN A 277 -4.26 -28.56 -11.26
CA GLN A 277 -4.85 -29.72 -10.58
C GLN A 277 -5.38 -30.75 -11.57
N LEU A 278 -6.11 -30.34 -12.62
CA LEU A 278 -6.58 -31.26 -13.67
C LEU A 278 -5.41 -31.97 -14.37
N ARG A 279 -4.30 -31.27 -14.59
CA ARG A 279 -3.07 -31.88 -15.12
C ARG A 279 -2.50 -32.93 -14.16
N LEU A 280 -2.37 -32.61 -12.88
CA LEU A 280 -1.82 -33.53 -11.87
C LEU A 280 -2.72 -34.75 -11.65
N ALA A 281 -4.04 -34.57 -11.76
CA ALA A 281 -5.02 -35.66 -11.64
C ALA A 281 -5.11 -36.54 -12.90
N GLY A 282 -4.44 -36.18 -14.01
CA GLY A 282 -4.48 -36.93 -15.27
C GLY A 282 -5.79 -36.79 -16.06
N ASP A 283 -6.65 -35.81 -15.74
CA ASP A 283 -7.93 -35.58 -16.44
C ASP A 283 -7.73 -34.81 -17.76
N HIS A 284 -7.04 -35.46 -18.71
CA HIS A 284 -6.62 -34.87 -19.97
C HIS A 284 -7.80 -34.38 -20.83
N GLN A 285 -8.92 -35.12 -20.84
CA GLN A 285 -10.11 -34.78 -21.61
C GLN A 285 -10.75 -33.45 -21.16
N THR A 286 -10.91 -33.27 -19.84
CA THR A 286 -11.42 -32.01 -19.27
C THR A 286 -10.41 -30.89 -19.47
N LEU A 287 -9.13 -31.15 -19.20
CA LEU A 287 -8.05 -30.18 -19.34
C LEU A 287 -7.95 -29.62 -20.77
N ASP A 288 -8.06 -30.45 -21.80
CA ASP A 288 -8.00 -30.02 -23.20
C ASP A 288 -9.21 -29.17 -23.61
N THR A 289 -10.40 -29.48 -23.09
CA THR A 289 -11.61 -28.67 -23.29
C THR A 289 -11.47 -27.30 -22.63
N VAL A 290 -10.98 -27.27 -21.39
CA VAL A 290 -10.67 -26.03 -20.66
C VAL A 290 -9.62 -25.20 -21.40
N ASN A 291 -8.49 -25.80 -21.80
CA ASN A 291 -7.41 -25.13 -22.52
C ASN A 291 -7.89 -24.48 -23.83
N ARG A 292 -8.80 -25.12 -24.57
CA ARG A 292 -9.40 -24.55 -25.79
C ARG A 292 -10.23 -23.30 -25.49
N CYS A 293 -11.08 -23.35 -24.47
CA CYS A 293 -11.95 -22.24 -24.08
C CYS A 293 -11.16 -21.05 -23.52
N VAL A 294 -10.27 -21.33 -22.58
CA VAL A 294 -9.39 -20.38 -21.90
C VAL A 294 -8.41 -19.76 -22.91
N GLY A 295 -7.85 -20.56 -23.82
CA GLY A 295 -7.00 -20.07 -24.90
C GLY A 295 -7.72 -19.16 -25.91
N ALA A 296 -9.04 -19.31 -26.10
CA ALA A 296 -9.81 -18.38 -26.93
C ALA A 296 -9.88 -16.97 -26.32
N ILE A 297 -10.01 -16.89 -24.99
CA ILE A 297 -9.95 -15.63 -24.25
C ILE A 297 -8.56 -15.01 -24.37
N GLY A 298 -7.50 -15.81 -24.14
CA GLY A 298 -6.12 -15.34 -24.27
C GLY A 298 -5.78 -14.81 -25.67
N ARG A 299 -6.24 -15.50 -26.73
CA ARG A 299 -6.03 -15.06 -28.12
C ARG A 299 -6.79 -13.78 -28.47
N LEU A 300 -7.99 -13.56 -27.91
CA LEU A 300 -8.72 -12.31 -28.09
C LEU A 300 -7.90 -11.14 -27.56
N LEU A 301 -7.35 -11.28 -26.35
CA LEU A 301 -6.54 -10.26 -25.70
C LEU A 301 -5.19 -10.06 -26.40
N ALA A 302 -4.55 -11.14 -26.87
CA ALA A 302 -3.30 -11.06 -27.63
C ALA A 302 -3.44 -10.31 -28.97
N ARG A 303 -4.61 -10.39 -29.61
CA ARG A 303 -4.90 -9.70 -30.89
C ARG A 303 -5.23 -8.22 -30.71
N SER A 304 -5.36 -7.75 -29.49
CA SER A 304 -5.68 -6.36 -29.18
C SER A 304 -4.72 -5.87 -28.10
N PRO A 305 -3.41 -5.74 -28.37
CA PRO A 305 -2.46 -5.23 -27.38
C PRO A 305 -2.87 -3.86 -26.82
N ASP A 306 -3.61 -3.08 -27.61
CA ASP A 306 -4.08 -1.72 -27.30
C ASP A 306 -5.52 -1.71 -26.73
N VAL A 307 -5.95 -2.76 -26.00
CA VAL A 307 -7.32 -2.87 -25.42
C VAL A 307 -7.75 -1.58 -24.69
N LEU A 308 -6.80 -0.87 -24.09
CA LEU A 308 -7.04 0.22 -23.14
C LEU A 308 -6.33 1.54 -23.48
N ASP A 309 -5.77 1.66 -24.69
CA ASP A 309 -5.12 2.91 -25.10
C ASP A 309 -6.12 4.05 -25.27
N THR A 310 -7.36 3.71 -25.66
CA THR A 310 -8.47 4.67 -25.76
C THR A 310 -9.74 4.05 -25.18
N TYR A 311 -10.57 4.87 -24.52
CA TYR A 311 -11.85 4.42 -23.96
C TYR A 311 -12.80 3.81 -25.02
N ALA A 312 -12.74 4.29 -26.27
CA ALA A 312 -13.47 3.71 -27.40
C ALA A 312 -13.03 2.26 -27.72
N SER A 313 -11.73 1.98 -27.69
CA SER A 313 -11.17 0.62 -27.88
C SER A 313 -11.64 -0.33 -26.76
N ALA A 314 -11.72 0.19 -25.53
CA ALA A 314 -12.22 -0.57 -24.38
C ALA A 314 -13.68 -0.99 -24.56
N THR A 315 -14.54 -0.09 -25.06
CA THR A 315 -15.96 -0.40 -25.33
C THR A 315 -16.12 -1.53 -26.35
N GLY A 316 -15.38 -1.47 -27.46
CA GLY A 316 -15.39 -2.53 -28.48
C GLY A 316 -14.88 -3.86 -27.94
N THR A 317 -13.87 -3.84 -27.08
CA THR A 317 -13.31 -5.05 -26.47
C THR A 317 -14.25 -5.66 -25.43
N ALA A 318 -14.92 -4.85 -24.62
CA ALA A 318 -15.92 -5.31 -23.66
C ALA A 318 -17.04 -6.11 -24.36
N GLN A 319 -17.59 -5.57 -25.46
CA GLN A 319 -18.61 -6.25 -26.25
C GLN A 319 -18.11 -7.56 -26.87
N ARG A 320 -16.87 -7.60 -27.37
CA ARG A 320 -16.25 -8.82 -27.91
C ARG A 320 -16.06 -9.87 -26.82
N LEU A 321 -15.67 -9.46 -25.62
CA LEU A 321 -15.48 -10.33 -24.47
C LEU A 321 -16.81 -10.93 -24.00
N ASP A 322 -17.90 -10.14 -23.95
CA ASP A 322 -19.24 -10.63 -23.63
C ASP A 322 -19.73 -11.67 -24.65
N ARG A 323 -19.56 -11.40 -25.95
CA ARG A 323 -19.92 -12.35 -27.02
C ARG A 323 -19.08 -13.62 -26.95
N LEU A 324 -17.80 -13.53 -26.58
CA LEU A 324 -16.93 -14.70 -26.42
C LEU A 324 -17.33 -15.51 -25.18
N ARG A 325 -17.60 -14.85 -24.05
CA ARG A 325 -18.06 -15.48 -22.81
C ARG A 325 -19.33 -16.30 -23.04
N LEU A 326 -20.35 -15.74 -23.69
CA LEU A 326 -21.58 -16.45 -24.02
C LEU A 326 -21.32 -17.65 -24.95
N ARG A 327 -20.43 -17.51 -25.93
CA ARG A 327 -20.03 -18.62 -26.82
C ARG A 327 -19.32 -19.74 -26.06
N VAL A 328 -18.38 -19.41 -25.18
CA VAL A 328 -17.66 -20.38 -24.34
C VAL A 328 -18.63 -21.10 -23.40
N GLN A 329 -19.55 -20.36 -22.77
CA GLN A 329 -20.56 -20.94 -21.88
C GLN A 329 -21.48 -21.92 -22.62
N ARG A 330 -21.96 -21.56 -23.82
CA ARG A 330 -22.78 -22.45 -24.66
C ARG A 330 -22.00 -23.69 -25.10
N HIS A 331 -20.74 -23.53 -25.49
CA HIS A 331 -19.89 -24.65 -25.89
C HIS A 331 -19.64 -25.63 -24.74
N LEU A 332 -19.32 -25.12 -23.54
CA LEU A 332 -19.13 -25.96 -22.35
C LEU A 332 -20.42 -26.68 -21.96
N ALA A 333 -21.57 -26.02 -22.05
CA ALA A 333 -22.88 -26.65 -21.81
C ALA A 333 -23.21 -27.74 -22.85
N TYR A 334 -22.81 -27.56 -24.10
CA TYR A 334 -22.96 -28.56 -25.16
C TYR A 334 -22.06 -29.78 -24.91
N VAL A 335 -20.76 -29.56 -24.63
CA VAL A 335 -19.80 -30.64 -24.35
C VAL A 335 -20.19 -31.42 -23.09
N ALA A 336 -20.73 -30.74 -22.07
CA ALA A 336 -21.21 -31.39 -20.85
C ALA A 336 -22.41 -32.34 -21.07
N LYS A 337 -23.14 -32.22 -22.18
CA LYS A 337 -24.26 -33.10 -22.55
C LYS A 337 -23.84 -34.26 -23.45
N GLN A 338 -22.60 -34.29 -23.94
CA GLN A 338 -22.13 -35.38 -24.80
C GLN A 338 -21.75 -36.60 -23.95
N ASP A 339 -22.15 -37.78 -24.40
CA ASP A 339 -21.71 -39.04 -23.82
C ASP A 339 -20.21 -39.23 -24.10
N GLY A 340 -19.41 -39.40 -23.04
CA GLY A 340 -17.96 -39.54 -23.16
C GLY A 340 -17.16 -39.04 -21.97
N PHE A 341 -17.78 -38.35 -21.00
CA PHE A 341 -17.12 -37.97 -19.74
C PHE A 341 -17.48 -38.95 -18.64
N THR A 342 -16.47 -39.37 -17.85
CA THR A 342 -16.74 -40.07 -16.59
C THR A 342 -17.53 -39.16 -15.63
N PRO A 343 -18.22 -39.71 -14.62
CA PRO A 343 -18.88 -38.90 -13.60
C PRO A 343 -17.96 -37.89 -12.87
N VAL A 344 -16.68 -38.24 -12.73
CA VAL A 344 -15.68 -37.36 -12.11
C VAL A 344 -15.27 -36.25 -13.07
N SER A 345 -15.00 -36.58 -14.33
CA SER A 345 -14.60 -35.61 -15.35
C SER A 345 -15.74 -34.64 -15.71
N SER A 346 -17.00 -35.09 -15.70
CA SER A 346 -18.17 -34.21 -15.89
C SER A 346 -18.32 -33.19 -14.75
N LEU A 347 -18.08 -33.59 -13.50
CA LEU A 347 -18.06 -32.66 -12.36
C LEU A 347 -16.89 -31.67 -12.44
N ASN A 348 -15.71 -32.15 -12.85
CA ASN A 348 -14.55 -31.28 -13.08
C ASN A 348 -14.82 -30.27 -14.21
N LEU A 349 -15.48 -30.68 -15.29
CA LEU A 349 -15.90 -29.82 -16.39
C LEU A 349 -16.93 -28.77 -15.94
N ALA A 350 -17.92 -29.16 -15.13
CA ALA A 350 -18.89 -28.23 -14.55
C ALA A 350 -18.20 -27.20 -13.64
N THR A 351 -17.25 -27.65 -12.82
CA THR A 351 -16.42 -26.79 -11.96
C THR A 351 -15.61 -25.79 -12.79
N ALA A 352 -14.94 -26.26 -13.86
CA ALA A 352 -14.19 -25.40 -14.77
C ALA A 352 -15.09 -24.37 -15.47
N SER A 353 -16.28 -24.80 -15.91
CA SER A 353 -17.25 -23.93 -16.57
C SER A 353 -17.69 -22.78 -15.65
N ASN A 354 -17.96 -23.07 -14.38
CA ASN A 354 -18.28 -22.06 -13.38
C ASN A 354 -17.12 -21.06 -13.20
N LEU A 355 -15.89 -21.55 -13.04
CA LEU A 355 -14.70 -20.71 -12.88
C LEU A 355 -14.42 -19.82 -14.10
N ILE A 356 -14.52 -20.37 -15.31
CA ILE A 356 -14.34 -19.62 -16.57
C ILE A 356 -15.42 -18.55 -16.71
N ASN A 357 -16.67 -18.86 -16.41
CA ASN A 357 -17.76 -17.89 -16.49
C ASN A 357 -17.58 -16.76 -15.47
N ARG A 358 -17.20 -17.08 -14.22
CA ARG A 358 -16.92 -16.06 -13.18
C ARG A 358 -15.74 -15.17 -13.59
N PHE A 359 -14.62 -15.76 -14.01
CA PHE A 359 -13.48 -15.00 -14.51
C PHE A 359 -13.84 -14.08 -15.68
N GLY A 360 -14.57 -14.60 -16.67
CA GLY A 360 -15.04 -13.80 -17.81
C GLY A 360 -16.01 -12.69 -17.41
N THR A 361 -16.81 -12.90 -16.36
CA THR A 361 -17.73 -11.88 -15.81
C THR A 361 -16.95 -10.73 -15.18
N GLU A 362 -16.00 -11.02 -14.29
CA GLU A 362 -15.18 -10.00 -13.62
C GLU A 362 -14.31 -9.24 -14.63
N LEU A 363 -13.70 -9.95 -15.58
CA LEU A 363 -12.89 -9.33 -16.63
C LEU A 363 -13.74 -8.42 -17.54
N SER A 364 -14.97 -8.84 -17.89
CA SER A 364 -15.89 -7.99 -18.65
C SER A 364 -16.34 -6.79 -17.84
N ALA A 365 -16.72 -6.98 -16.57
CA ALA A 365 -17.11 -5.90 -15.66
C ALA A 365 -16.01 -4.82 -15.59
N TYR A 366 -14.76 -5.25 -15.42
CA TYR A 366 -13.59 -4.38 -15.43
C TYR A 366 -13.48 -3.53 -16.70
N VAL A 367 -13.51 -4.16 -17.88
CA VAL A 367 -13.35 -3.43 -19.16
C VAL A 367 -14.51 -2.46 -19.38
N HIS A 368 -15.73 -2.83 -19.01
CA HIS A 368 -16.89 -1.91 -19.04
C HIS A 368 -16.73 -0.72 -18.08
N THR A 369 -16.22 -0.95 -16.86
CA THR A 369 -15.97 0.16 -15.92
C THR A 369 -14.86 1.07 -16.44
N TYR A 370 -13.79 0.50 -17.04
CA TYR A 370 -12.73 1.29 -17.68
C TYR A 370 -13.28 2.12 -18.85
N ALA A 371 -14.09 1.53 -19.73
CA ALA A 371 -14.72 2.23 -20.83
C ALA A 371 -15.62 3.38 -20.34
N SER A 372 -16.34 3.17 -19.23
CA SER A 372 -17.20 4.20 -18.64
C SER A 372 -16.45 5.42 -18.13
N LEU A 373 -15.12 5.36 -17.91
CA LEU A 373 -14.34 6.52 -17.45
C LEU A 373 -14.34 7.68 -18.45
N GLN A 374 -14.72 7.45 -19.71
CA GLN A 374 -14.94 8.52 -20.69
C GLN A 374 -16.07 9.46 -20.27
N ASP A 375 -17.14 8.93 -19.67
CA ASP A 375 -18.33 9.70 -19.32
C ASP A 375 -18.12 10.51 -18.04
N GLU A 376 -18.69 11.71 -17.95
CA GLU A 376 -18.66 12.50 -16.71
C GLU A 376 -19.56 11.93 -15.60
N ARG A 377 -20.68 11.29 -15.98
CA ARG A 377 -21.62 10.62 -15.07
C ARG A 377 -22.05 9.29 -15.68
N HIS A 378 -22.12 8.24 -14.87
CA HIS A 378 -22.50 6.91 -15.35
C HIS A 378 -23.18 6.11 -14.24
N SER A 379 -24.14 5.24 -14.58
CA SER A 379 -24.92 4.45 -13.61
C SER A 379 -24.05 3.57 -12.69
N ARG A 380 -22.84 3.25 -13.11
CA ARG A 380 -21.83 2.49 -12.34
C ARG A 380 -21.23 3.26 -11.16
N GLU A 381 -21.57 4.54 -10.98
CA GLU A 381 -21.19 5.35 -9.81
C GLU A 381 -21.95 4.97 -8.53
N ASN A 382 -23.12 4.34 -8.66
CA ASN A 382 -23.98 3.93 -7.55
C ASN A 382 -23.48 2.64 -6.86
N TRP A 383 -22.19 2.60 -6.52
CA TRP A 383 -21.59 1.48 -5.80
C TRP A 383 -21.55 1.80 -4.30
N LEU A 384 -22.33 1.04 -3.52
CA LEU A 384 -22.64 1.28 -2.10
C LEU A 384 -21.71 0.56 -1.12
N GLU A 385 -20.75 -0.23 -1.59
CA GLU A 385 -19.88 -1.02 -0.71
C GLU A 385 -18.68 -0.19 -0.25
N ALA A 386 -18.77 0.43 0.93
CA ALA A 386 -17.66 1.18 1.49
C ALA A 386 -16.48 0.24 1.82
N LEU A 387 -15.32 0.48 1.20
CA LEU A 387 -14.04 -0.08 1.67
C LEU A 387 -13.76 0.50 3.07
N ILE A 388 -13.82 -0.34 4.10
CA ILE A 388 -13.45 0.02 5.47
C ILE A 388 -12.04 -0.54 5.72
N PRO A 389 -10.99 0.30 5.78
CA PRO A 389 -9.66 -0.15 6.17
C PRO A 389 -9.71 -0.63 7.63
N LYS A 390 -9.45 -1.92 7.88
CA LYS A 390 -9.38 -2.49 9.23
C LYS A 390 -7.91 -2.53 9.69
N THR A 391 -7.30 -1.37 9.97
CA THR A 391 -5.98 -1.34 10.62
C THR A 391 -6.06 -2.03 11.99
N ASP A 392 -5.14 -2.95 12.30
CA ASP A 392 -5.11 -3.63 13.59
C ASP A 392 -4.87 -2.62 14.73
N PRO A 393 -5.73 -2.55 15.76
CA PRO A 393 -5.54 -1.64 16.90
C PRO A 393 -4.20 -1.84 17.59
N PHE A 394 -3.62 -3.03 17.53
CA PHE A 394 -2.29 -3.29 18.08
C PHE A 394 -1.19 -2.48 17.39
N VAL A 395 -1.24 -2.35 16.05
CA VAL A 395 -0.26 -1.56 15.29
C VAL A 395 -0.33 -0.09 15.68
N ALA A 396 -1.55 0.41 15.87
CA ALA A 396 -1.78 1.77 16.33
C ALA A 396 -1.24 1.99 17.76
N LEU A 397 -1.55 1.08 18.68
CA LEU A 397 -1.08 1.18 20.07
C LEU A 397 0.46 1.09 20.15
N ALA A 398 1.08 0.17 19.41
CA ALA A 398 2.53 0.03 19.36
C ALA A 398 3.22 1.28 18.78
N ALA A 399 2.61 1.95 17.79
CA ALA A 399 3.10 3.23 17.28
C ALA A 399 3.03 4.33 18.35
N GLY A 400 1.91 4.43 19.07
CA GLY A 400 1.78 5.36 20.20
C GLY A 400 2.78 5.09 21.32
N ALA A 401 2.95 3.83 21.72
CA ALA A 401 3.87 3.42 22.78
C ALA A 401 5.34 3.75 22.46
N ARG A 402 5.77 3.55 21.21
CA ARG A 402 7.12 3.94 20.73
C ARG A 402 7.36 5.44 20.88
N ALA A 403 6.40 6.26 20.46
CA ALA A 403 6.50 7.70 20.55
C ALA A 403 6.48 8.20 22.01
N ALA A 404 5.62 7.61 22.86
CA ALA A 404 5.59 7.89 24.29
C ALA A 404 6.92 7.55 24.97
N ALA A 405 7.45 6.36 24.74
CA ALA A 405 8.69 5.90 25.34
C ALA A 405 9.88 6.79 24.96
N ALA A 406 10.01 7.17 23.69
CA ALA A 406 11.06 8.09 23.24
C ALA A 406 10.93 9.47 23.90
N THR A 407 9.71 10.01 23.97
CA THR A 407 9.43 11.33 24.56
C THR A 407 9.73 11.34 26.05
N LEU A 408 9.27 10.33 26.81
CA LEU A 408 9.54 10.23 28.24
C LEU A 408 11.04 10.02 28.52
N THR A 409 11.71 9.18 27.75
CA THR A 409 13.15 8.92 27.94
C THR A 409 13.97 10.19 27.74
N LEU A 410 13.73 10.91 26.63
CA LEU A 410 14.43 12.18 26.35
C LEU A 410 14.04 13.27 27.36
N GLY A 411 12.78 13.32 27.78
CA GLY A 411 12.29 14.33 28.70
C GLY A 411 12.84 14.15 30.11
N PHE A 412 12.79 12.94 30.67
CA PHE A 412 13.39 12.67 31.98
C PHE A 412 14.92 12.79 31.95
N PHE A 413 15.57 12.39 30.85
CA PHE A 413 17.00 12.63 30.69
C PHE A 413 17.33 14.13 30.71
N TRP A 414 16.55 14.95 30.01
CA TRP A 414 16.74 16.40 30.00
C TRP A 414 16.54 17.01 31.40
N ILE A 415 15.48 16.64 32.11
CA ILE A 415 15.23 17.13 33.49
C ILE A 415 16.39 16.75 34.41
N ALA A 416 16.85 15.49 34.36
CA ALA A 416 17.91 15.00 35.24
C ALA A 416 19.28 15.62 34.96
N THR A 417 19.59 15.91 33.69
CA THR A 417 20.90 16.44 33.28
C THR A 417 20.96 17.95 33.23
N ALA A 418 19.80 18.63 33.24
CA ALA A 418 19.68 20.06 32.94
C ALA A 418 20.43 20.46 31.65
N TRP A 419 20.50 19.55 30.68
CA TRP A 419 21.29 19.76 29.47
C TRP A 419 20.74 20.94 28.65
N PRO A 420 21.57 21.94 28.26
CA PRO A 420 21.08 23.16 27.62
C PRO A 420 20.24 22.94 26.36
N SER A 421 20.66 22.04 25.47
CA SER A 421 19.93 21.67 24.24
C SER A 421 19.03 20.44 24.42
N GLY A 422 18.72 20.04 25.66
CA GLY A 422 17.82 18.93 25.91
C GLY A 422 16.38 19.19 25.47
N SER A 423 15.95 20.46 25.44
CA SER A 423 14.67 20.89 24.85
C SER A 423 14.61 20.58 23.34
N THR A 424 15.68 20.91 22.60
CA THR A 424 15.85 20.57 21.18
C THR A 424 15.82 19.05 20.97
N ALA A 425 16.57 18.28 21.79
CA ALA A 425 16.62 16.83 21.70
C ALA A 425 15.23 16.20 21.90
N LEU A 426 14.51 16.59 22.97
CA LEU A 426 13.17 16.10 23.27
C LEU A 426 12.19 16.39 22.14
N ALA A 427 12.11 17.65 21.71
CA ALA A 427 11.09 18.06 20.75
C ALA A 427 11.29 17.40 19.37
N GLN A 428 12.55 17.31 18.91
CA GLN A 428 12.87 16.71 17.62
C GLN A 428 12.84 15.18 17.66
N GLY A 429 13.25 14.57 18.78
CA GLY A 429 13.18 13.13 18.99
C GLY A 429 11.74 12.64 19.00
N ALA A 430 10.84 13.38 19.67
CA ALA A 430 9.41 13.09 19.64
C ALA A 430 8.83 13.22 18.22
N ALA A 431 9.21 14.27 17.49
CA ALA A 431 8.76 14.48 16.10
C ALA A 431 9.14 13.33 15.17
N ILE A 432 10.38 12.87 15.26
CA ILE A 432 10.92 11.86 14.34
C ILE A 432 10.47 10.48 14.75
N CYS A 433 10.33 10.21 16.05
CA CYS A 433 9.73 8.98 16.51
C CYS A 433 8.28 8.85 16.03
N ALA A 434 7.48 9.92 16.11
CA ALA A 434 6.10 9.93 15.60
C ALA A 434 6.06 9.75 14.06
N LEU A 435 6.91 10.47 13.32
CA LEU A 435 7.01 10.35 11.85
C LEU A 435 7.46 8.94 11.43
N ALA A 436 8.53 8.43 12.04
CA ALA A 436 9.09 7.11 11.72
C ALA A 436 8.10 5.98 12.07
N SER A 437 7.33 6.12 13.15
CA SER A 437 6.37 5.09 13.58
C SER A 437 5.27 4.78 12.56
N THR A 438 4.99 5.72 11.64
CA THR A 438 4.02 5.57 10.55
C THR A 438 4.63 5.04 9.24
N ALA A 439 5.96 4.91 9.17
CA ALA A 439 6.65 4.40 7.99
C ALA A 439 6.59 2.87 7.89
N THR A 440 6.77 2.34 6.68
CA THR A 440 6.81 0.89 6.41
C THR A 440 7.98 0.20 7.10
N ASN A 441 9.13 0.88 7.20
CA ASN A 441 10.27 0.47 8.00
C ASN A 441 10.70 1.60 8.95
N PRO A 442 10.11 1.67 10.15
CA PRO A 442 10.34 2.75 11.10
C PRO A 442 11.80 2.89 11.51
N PHE A 443 12.46 1.77 11.82
CA PHE A 443 13.85 1.75 12.27
C PHE A 443 14.81 2.25 11.19
N ARG A 444 14.69 1.70 9.97
CA ARG A 444 15.55 2.09 8.84
C ARG A 444 15.38 3.56 8.51
N LEU A 445 14.15 4.06 8.49
CA LEU A 445 13.89 5.47 8.23
C LEU A 445 14.55 6.36 9.29
N ALA A 446 14.42 6.02 10.57
CA ALA A 446 15.04 6.77 11.67
C ALA A 446 16.57 6.81 11.56
N ILE A 447 17.23 5.68 11.25
CA ILE A 447 18.70 5.64 11.04
C ILE A 447 19.12 6.47 9.81
N GLN A 448 18.38 6.38 8.71
CA GLN A 448 18.69 7.17 7.52
C GLN A 448 18.56 8.68 7.81
N ILE A 449 17.53 9.08 8.55
CA ILE A 449 17.38 10.46 9.01
C ILE A 449 18.54 10.85 9.93
N ALA A 450 19.00 9.96 10.81
CA ALA A 450 20.19 10.19 11.65
C ALA A 450 21.44 10.48 10.81
N GLY A 451 21.72 9.64 9.81
CA GLY A 451 22.86 9.85 8.91
C GLY A 451 22.74 11.13 8.08
N GLY A 452 21.54 11.46 7.60
CA GLY A 452 21.28 12.72 6.89
C GLY A 452 21.48 13.94 7.78
N THR A 453 21.07 13.85 9.05
CA THR A 453 21.24 14.90 10.06
C THR A 453 22.72 15.14 10.38
N LEU A 454 23.51 14.06 10.50
CA LEU A 454 24.96 14.16 10.72
C LEU A 454 25.65 14.89 9.57
N ILE A 455 25.35 14.50 8.32
CA ILE A 455 25.87 15.19 7.13
C ILE A 455 25.40 16.65 7.11
N GLY A 456 24.14 16.89 7.46
CA GLY A 456 23.55 18.22 7.57
C GLY A 456 24.24 19.11 8.60
N GLY A 457 24.65 18.56 9.74
CA GLY A 457 25.42 19.27 10.76
C GLY A 457 26.81 19.67 10.26
N VAL A 458 27.51 18.78 9.54
CA VAL A 458 28.83 19.09 8.94
C VAL A 458 28.70 20.20 7.90
N VAL A 459 27.75 20.07 6.95
CA VAL A 459 27.52 21.11 5.95
C VAL A 459 27.06 22.42 6.60
N GLY A 460 26.19 22.33 7.61
CA GLY A 460 25.74 23.48 8.37
C GLY A 460 26.88 24.22 9.08
N THR A 461 27.86 23.50 9.61
CA THR A 461 29.08 24.09 10.21
C THR A 461 29.84 24.91 9.16
N ILE A 462 30.03 24.36 7.96
CA ILE A 462 30.70 25.04 6.85
C ILE A 462 29.90 26.28 6.44
N LEU A 463 28.57 26.19 6.36
CA LEU A 463 27.72 27.33 5.99
C LEU A 463 27.79 28.45 7.02
N VAL A 464 27.51 28.16 8.29
CA VAL A 464 27.40 29.18 9.34
C VAL A 464 28.74 29.83 9.65
N PHE A 465 29.83 29.07 9.72
CA PHE A 465 31.13 29.61 10.16
C PHE A 465 32.08 29.90 9.00
N GLY A 466 31.92 29.22 7.86
CA GLY A 466 32.79 29.39 6.69
C GLY A 466 32.20 30.30 5.62
N VAL A 467 30.90 30.19 5.34
CA VAL A 467 30.29 30.88 4.18
C VAL A 467 29.59 32.17 4.61
N TYR A 468 28.60 32.09 5.51
CA TYR A 468 27.72 33.20 5.90
C TYR A 468 28.46 34.47 6.34
N PRO A 469 29.58 34.42 7.09
CA PRO A 469 30.32 35.63 7.48
C PRO A 469 30.92 36.40 6.30
N HIS A 470 31.06 35.76 5.14
CA HIS A 470 31.64 36.35 3.92
C HIS A 470 30.58 36.74 2.88
N LEU A 471 29.28 36.59 3.20
CA LEU A 471 28.21 36.90 2.26
C LEU A 471 27.63 38.29 2.52
N ASP A 472 27.62 39.11 1.49
CA ASP A 472 26.96 40.42 1.50
C ASP A 472 25.63 40.35 0.71
N GLY A 473 24.52 40.56 1.44
CA GLY A 473 23.19 40.67 0.86
C GLY A 473 22.49 39.34 0.55
N PHE A 474 21.19 39.46 0.26
CA PHE A 474 20.30 38.31 0.07
C PHE A 474 20.62 37.43 -1.16
N PRO A 475 21.03 37.95 -2.34
CA PRO A 475 21.29 37.11 -3.50
C PRO A 475 22.39 36.06 -3.29
N LEU A 476 23.47 36.42 -2.59
CA LEU A 476 24.55 35.51 -2.25
C LEU A 476 24.10 34.46 -1.22
N LEU A 477 23.31 34.87 -0.22
CA LEU A 477 22.68 33.96 0.73
C LEU A 477 21.74 32.96 0.03
N ALA A 478 20.92 33.44 -0.90
CA ALA A 478 20.02 32.61 -1.70
C ALA A 478 20.78 31.57 -2.51
N LEU A 479 21.89 31.96 -3.15
CA LEU A 479 22.75 31.03 -3.89
C LEU A 479 23.36 29.96 -2.97
N ALA A 480 23.87 30.36 -1.80
CA ALA A 480 24.43 29.42 -0.82
C ALA A 480 23.38 28.41 -0.33
N ILE A 481 22.16 28.86 -0.03
CA ILE A 481 21.04 28.00 0.36
C ILE A 481 20.65 27.06 -0.79
N ALA A 482 20.58 27.55 -2.04
CA ALA A 482 20.26 26.71 -3.21
C ALA A 482 21.28 25.57 -3.37
N VAL A 483 22.58 25.91 -3.39
CA VAL A 483 23.66 24.94 -3.58
C VAL A 483 23.68 23.93 -2.43
N ALA A 484 23.47 24.38 -1.19
CA ALA A 484 23.44 23.50 -0.04
C ALA A 484 22.22 22.57 -0.03
N THR A 485 21.05 23.03 -0.44
CA THR A 485 19.81 22.25 -0.28
C THR A 485 19.51 21.30 -1.44
N MET A 486 19.96 21.61 -2.66
CA MET A 486 19.70 20.81 -3.86
C MET A 486 20.15 19.33 -3.75
N PRO A 487 21.36 19.00 -3.25
CA PRO A 487 21.80 17.60 -3.13
C PRO A 487 20.86 16.76 -2.25
N GLY A 488 20.43 17.31 -1.12
CA GLY A 488 19.48 16.65 -0.23
C GLY A 488 18.12 16.43 -0.89
N ALA A 489 17.61 17.45 -1.57
CA ALA A 489 16.33 17.37 -2.28
C ALA A 489 16.38 16.34 -3.41
N PHE A 490 17.52 16.23 -4.11
CA PHE A 490 17.75 15.19 -5.10
C PHE A 490 17.73 13.78 -4.46
N ILE A 491 18.38 13.59 -3.32
CA ILE A 491 18.38 12.30 -2.59
C ILE A 491 16.97 11.92 -2.11
N MET A 492 16.12 12.89 -1.74
CA MET A 492 14.73 12.64 -1.34
C MET A 492 13.88 11.97 -2.43
N THR A 493 14.26 12.10 -3.71
CA THR A 493 13.54 11.49 -4.82
C THR A 493 13.77 9.98 -4.95
N ARG A 494 14.79 9.43 -4.25
CA ARG A 494 15.20 8.02 -4.37
C ARG A 494 14.67 7.19 -3.19
N PRO A 495 13.67 6.30 -3.38
CA PRO A 495 12.98 5.62 -2.26
C PRO A 495 13.88 4.83 -1.32
N LYS A 496 14.98 4.28 -1.81
CA LYS A 496 15.92 3.47 -1.00
C LYS A 496 16.73 4.30 -0.01
N VAL A 497 16.99 5.57 -0.33
CA VAL A 497 17.86 6.48 0.43
C VAL A 497 17.17 7.78 0.83
N ALA A 498 15.86 7.89 0.59
CA ALA A 498 15.09 9.10 0.83
C ALA A 498 15.17 9.60 2.28
N GLY A 499 15.36 8.71 3.27
CA GLY A 499 15.55 9.09 4.66
C GLY A 499 16.78 9.97 4.90
N PHE A 500 17.89 9.73 4.18
CA PHE A 500 19.09 10.57 4.25
C PHE A 500 18.80 11.98 3.72
N GLY A 501 18.08 12.07 2.59
CA GLY A 501 17.66 13.34 2.02
C GLY A 501 16.71 14.11 2.96
N ILE A 502 15.75 13.43 3.57
CA ILE A 502 14.82 14.03 4.55
C ILE A 502 15.60 14.57 5.76
N GLY A 503 16.48 13.77 6.36
CA GLY A 503 17.27 14.21 7.50
C GLY A 503 18.14 15.42 7.17
N TYR A 504 18.81 15.38 6.02
CA TYR A 504 19.63 16.50 5.55
C TYR A 504 18.80 17.77 5.30
N CYS A 505 17.75 17.71 4.48
CA CYS A 505 16.96 18.88 4.09
C CYS A 505 16.11 19.47 5.22
N VAL A 506 15.84 18.70 6.28
CA VAL A 506 15.10 19.20 7.44
C VAL A 506 16.07 19.76 8.49
N PHE A 507 17.12 19.02 8.84
CA PHE A 507 17.96 19.39 9.99
C PHE A 507 19.15 20.28 9.63
N MET A 508 19.63 20.27 8.38
CA MET A 508 20.60 21.28 7.94
C MET A 508 20.00 22.69 8.02
N PRO A 509 18.83 23.00 7.43
CA PRO A 509 18.14 24.26 7.67
C PRO A 509 17.81 24.56 9.12
N ALA A 510 17.46 23.56 9.94
CA ALA A 510 17.15 23.79 11.35
C ALA A 510 18.38 24.28 12.15
N LEU A 511 19.58 23.81 11.79
CA LEU A 511 20.85 24.21 12.42
C LEU A 511 21.47 25.45 11.77
N ALA A 512 21.49 25.50 10.45
CA ALA A 512 22.27 26.43 9.65
C ALA A 512 21.44 27.38 8.80
N GLY A 513 20.11 27.30 8.86
CA GLY A 513 19.25 28.28 8.21
C GLY A 513 19.38 29.65 8.87
N PRO A 514 19.15 30.74 8.11
CA PRO A 514 19.26 32.08 8.65
C PRO A 514 18.16 32.38 9.67
N ASP A 515 18.58 32.87 10.84
CA ASP A 515 17.76 33.54 11.85
C ASP A 515 17.80 35.06 11.62
N ASN A 516 16.85 35.78 12.23
CA ASN A 516 16.78 37.23 12.15
C ASN A 516 16.73 37.86 13.56
N PRO A 517 17.86 38.36 14.10
CA PRO A 517 19.22 38.41 13.54
C PRO A 517 19.98 37.07 13.63
N GLN A 518 20.98 36.87 12.77
CA GLN A 518 21.80 35.66 12.75
C GLN A 518 22.81 35.64 13.92
N SER A 519 22.82 34.54 14.69
CA SER A 519 23.80 34.31 15.76
C SER A 519 24.92 33.35 15.32
N TYR A 520 26.17 33.66 15.67
CA TYR A 520 27.36 32.86 15.34
C TYR A 520 28.02 32.30 16.60
N LEU A 521 27.35 31.38 17.29
CA LEU A 521 27.83 30.76 18.54
C LEU A 521 28.21 29.29 18.30
N PRO A 522 29.51 28.94 18.22
CA PRO A 522 29.96 27.57 17.95
C PRO A 522 29.49 26.56 19.00
N GLU A 523 29.50 26.95 20.28
CA GLU A 523 29.13 26.07 21.39
C GLU A 523 27.66 25.65 21.33
N ALA A 524 26.76 26.62 21.15
CA ALA A 524 25.32 26.37 21.00
C ALA A 524 25.03 25.53 19.76
N PHE A 525 25.67 25.86 18.62
CA PHE A 525 25.51 25.13 17.38
C PHE A 525 25.94 23.65 17.52
N MET A 526 27.12 23.39 18.11
CA MET A 526 27.61 22.03 18.30
C MET A 526 26.72 21.25 19.27
N ASN A 527 26.25 21.90 20.34
CA ASN A 527 25.36 21.27 21.29
C ASN A 527 24.01 20.91 20.66
N ASP A 528 23.44 21.79 19.83
CA ASP A 528 22.20 21.51 19.08
C ASP A 528 22.41 20.41 18.03
N ALA A 529 23.56 20.39 17.35
CA ALA A 529 23.88 19.32 16.40
C ALA A 529 23.96 17.95 17.09
N VAL A 530 24.63 17.88 18.25
CA VAL A 530 24.70 16.66 19.08
C VAL A 530 23.32 16.26 19.59
N ALA A 531 22.52 17.23 20.07
CA ALA A 531 21.13 17.03 20.51
C ALA A 531 20.26 16.42 19.42
N LEU A 532 20.34 16.93 18.20
CA LEU A 532 19.62 16.39 17.07
C LEU A 532 20.05 14.94 16.79
N VAL A 533 21.36 14.66 16.66
CA VAL A 533 21.85 13.30 16.37
C VAL A 533 21.42 12.30 17.47
N ILE A 534 21.56 12.65 18.74
CA ILE A 534 21.11 11.81 19.87
C ILE A 534 19.60 11.57 19.79
N ALA A 535 18.81 12.60 19.50
CA ALA A 535 17.36 12.46 19.34
C ALA A 535 16.99 11.46 18.23
N MET A 536 17.71 11.46 17.09
CA MET A 536 17.52 10.47 16.02
C MET A 536 17.84 9.05 16.47
N VAL A 537 18.95 8.88 17.19
CA VAL A 537 19.41 7.58 17.69
C VAL A 537 18.44 7.02 18.72
N VAL A 538 17.95 7.84 19.65
CA VAL A 538 16.93 7.44 20.62
C VAL A 538 15.60 7.11 19.93
N ALA A 539 15.20 7.91 18.94
CA ALA A 539 14.02 7.59 18.13
C ALA A 539 14.19 6.24 17.42
N ALA A 540 15.35 5.97 16.81
CA ALA A 540 15.65 4.69 16.17
C ALA A 540 15.67 3.53 17.19
N ALA A 541 16.28 3.71 18.36
CA ALA A 541 16.29 2.73 19.44
C ALA A 541 14.87 2.41 19.91
N ALA A 542 14.00 3.41 20.06
CA ALA A 542 12.60 3.20 20.38
C ALA A 542 11.89 2.36 19.30
N GLN A 543 12.19 2.57 18.01
CA GLN A 543 11.64 1.74 16.92
C GLN A 543 12.10 0.27 16.97
N ALA A 544 13.32 0.02 17.47
CA ALA A 544 13.90 -1.32 17.56
C ALA A 544 13.47 -2.07 18.83
N LEU A 545 13.40 -1.37 19.96
CA LEU A 545 13.20 -1.96 21.29
C LEU A 545 11.72 -2.04 21.67
N VAL A 546 10.93 -1.01 21.39
CA VAL A 546 9.53 -0.94 21.82
C VAL A 546 8.64 -1.55 20.73
N MET A 547 8.30 -2.83 20.90
CA MET A 547 7.41 -3.59 20.02
C MET A 547 7.82 -3.50 18.52
N PRO A 548 8.96 -4.09 18.12
CA PRO A 548 9.45 -3.98 16.75
C PRO A 548 8.43 -4.53 15.75
N ALA A 549 8.01 -3.69 14.80
CA ALA A 549 7.07 -4.05 13.73
C ALA A 549 7.57 -5.22 12.85
N THR A 550 8.89 -5.47 12.86
CA THR A 550 9.56 -6.57 12.17
C THR A 550 9.57 -7.89 12.93
N SER A 551 9.03 -7.94 14.16
CA SER A 551 9.04 -9.14 15.00
C SER A 551 8.35 -10.32 14.29
N LEU A 552 8.94 -11.51 14.42
CA LEU A 552 8.34 -12.77 13.98
C LEU A 552 6.94 -12.95 14.57
N TRP A 553 6.71 -12.49 15.81
CA TRP A 553 5.40 -12.53 16.44
C TRP A 553 4.33 -11.78 15.65
N PHE A 554 4.66 -10.59 15.13
CA PHE A 554 3.71 -9.78 14.36
C PHE A 554 3.35 -10.46 13.03
N ARG A 555 4.31 -11.10 12.38
CA ARG A 555 4.06 -11.94 11.19
C ARG A 555 3.13 -13.11 11.51
N HIS A 556 3.38 -13.85 12.60
CA HIS A 556 2.52 -14.94 13.05
C HIS A 556 1.10 -14.45 13.37
N ARG A 557 0.96 -13.27 14.00
CA ARG A 557 -0.35 -12.66 14.28
C ARG A 557 -1.13 -12.33 13.01
N ILE A 558 -0.50 -11.71 12.00
CA ILE A 558 -1.15 -11.45 10.71
C ILE A 558 -1.59 -12.76 10.05
N THR A 559 -0.71 -13.77 10.03
CA THR A 559 -1.06 -15.09 9.48
C THR A 559 -2.20 -15.76 10.25
N ALA A 560 -2.22 -15.67 11.59
CA ALA A 560 -3.31 -16.19 12.41
C ALA A 560 -4.63 -15.47 12.13
N ARG A 561 -4.59 -14.15 11.91
CA ARG A 561 -5.76 -13.35 11.56
C ARG A 561 -6.27 -13.65 10.14
N LEU A 562 -5.36 -13.83 9.19
CA LEU A 562 -5.68 -14.29 7.83
C LEU A 562 -6.39 -15.65 7.86
N LYS A 563 -5.90 -16.59 8.66
CA LYS A 563 -6.56 -17.88 8.89
C LYS A 563 -7.93 -17.72 9.54
N ALA A 564 -8.07 -16.80 10.48
CA ALA A 564 -9.33 -16.54 11.18
C ALA A 564 -10.41 -15.93 10.27
N GLU A 565 -10.06 -15.24 9.18
CA GLU A 565 -11.03 -14.69 8.21
C GLU A 565 -11.90 -15.77 7.54
N ILE A 566 -11.47 -17.03 7.55
CA ILE A 566 -12.32 -18.13 7.07
C ILE A 566 -13.62 -18.26 7.90
N ALA A 567 -13.60 -17.84 9.17
CA ALA A 567 -14.79 -17.81 10.01
C ALA A 567 -15.80 -16.77 9.52
N THR A 568 -15.35 -15.65 8.96
CA THR A 568 -16.20 -14.64 8.32
C THR A 568 -16.92 -15.24 7.11
N ALA A 569 -16.19 -15.94 6.23
CA ALA A 569 -16.78 -16.63 5.08
C ALA A 569 -17.86 -17.65 5.48
N TYR A 570 -17.69 -18.31 6.62
CA TYR A 570 -18.65 -19.30 7.14
C TYR A 570 -19.86 -18.69 7.88
N GLY A 571 -19.64 -17.69 8.75
CA GLY A 571 -20.63 -17.24 9.74
C GLY A 571 -21.30 -15.90 9.49
N ALA A 572 -20.69 -14.99 8.72
CA ALA A 572 -21.21 -13.63 8.53
C ALA A 572 -22.44 -13.59 7.59
N PRO A 573 -23.33 -12.58 7.68
CA PRO A 573 -24.52 -12.47 6.83
C PRO A 573 -24.16 -12.37 5.34
N LEU A 574 -24.98 -12.95 4.45
CA LEU A 574 -24.66 -13.09 3.02
C LEU A 574 -24.58 -11.76 2.26
N ARG A 575 -25.35 -10.75 2.67
CA ARG A 575 -25.41 -9.46 1.95
C ARG A 575 -24.07 -8.74 2.04
N GLY A 576 -23.38 -8.58 0.91
CA GLY A 576 -22.06 -7.93 0.83
C GLY A 576 -20.90 -8.80 1.34
N LEU A 577 -21.14 -10.06 1.73
CA LEU A 577 -20.16 -10.95 2.34
C LEU A 577 -18.92 -11.15 1.49
N ARG A 578 -19.11 -11.39 0.19
CA ARG A 578 -18.02 -11.66 -0.74
C ARG A 578 -17.07 -10.49 -0.82
N ALA A 579 -17.61 -9.29 -0.98
CA ALA A 579 -16.81 -8.07 -1.03
C ALA A 579 -16.09 -7.83 0.29
N GLU A 580 -16.77 -7.98 1.44
CA GLU A 580 -16.15 -7.81 2.76
C GLU A 580 -15.00 -8.81 2.98
N PHE A 581 -15.24 -10.09 2.70
CA PHE A 581 -14.25 -11.16 2.85
C PHE A 581 -13.03 -10.95 1.95
N GLU A 582 -13.25 -10.74 0.64
CA GLU A 582 -12.16 -10.54 -0.30
C GLU A 582 -11.36 -9.27 0.04
N ASN A 583 -12.02 -8.19 0.46
CA ASN A 583 -11.35 -6.96 0.89
C ASN A 583 -10.56 -7.13 2.19
N GLY A 584 -11.11 -7.86 3.18
CA GLY A 584 -10.44 -8.13 4.45
C GLY A 584 -9.15 -8.94 4.25
N VAL A 585 -9.22 -10.00 3.43
CA VAL A 585 -8.07 -10.83 3.09
C VAL A 585 -7.01 -10.03 2.32
N ARG A 586 -7.42 -9.19 1.37
CA ARG A 586 -6.51 -8.30 0.61
C ARG A 586 -5.87 -7.23 1.50
N ASP A 587 -6.59 -6.68 2.48
CA ASP A 587 -6.02 -5.69 3.39
C ASP A 587 -4.95 -6.29 4.30
N LEU A 588 -5.18 -7.49 4.84
CA LEU A 588 -4.19 -8.22 5.62
C LEU A 588 -2.94 -8.53 4.80
N MET A 589 -3.11 -8.86 3.51
CA MET A 589 -2.01 -9.07 2.58
C MET A 589 -1.23 -7.78 2.31
N ALA A 590 -1.93 -6.66 2.06
CA ALA A 590 -1.30 -5.36 1.86
C ALA A 590 -0.47 -4.97 3.10
N GLN A 591 -1.01 -5.17 4.31
CA GLN A 591 -0.26 -4.95 5.56
C GLN A 591 1.01 -5.80 5.63
N GLN A 592 0.97 -7.03 5.14
CA GLN A 592 2.11 -7.92 5.15
C GLN A 592 3.16 -7.60 4.09
N LEU A 593 2.75 -7.16 2.90
CA LEU A 593 3.67 -6.71 1.83
C LEU A 593 4.44 -5.45 2.22
N MET A 594 3.85 -4.63 3.10
CA MET A 594 4.49 -3.45 3.67
C MET A 594 5.55 -3.78 4.72
N LEU A 595 5.61 -5.03 5.22
CA LEU A 595 6.63 -5.44 6.19
C LEU A 595 8.00 -5.60 5.51
N PRO A 596 9.09 -5.16 6.16
CA PRO A 596 10.44 -5.33 5.64
C PRO A 596 10.76 -6.79 5.33
N ARG A 597 11.26 -7.06 4.12
CA ARG A 597 11.82 -8.38 3.75
C ARG A 597 12.99 -8.69 4.69
N HIS A 598 12.98 -9.85 5.32
CA HIS A 598 14.15 -10.36 6.04
C HIS A 598 14.93 -11.23 5.06
N GLU A 599 16.21 -10.92 4.89
CA GLU A 599 17.14 -11.83 4.22
C GLU A 599 17.20 -13.13 5.04
N GLY A 600 16.93 -14.28 4.39
CA GLY A 600 17.07 -15.61 5.00
C GLY A 600 15.79 -16.34 5.43
N LEU A 601 14.62 -15.68 5.54
CA LEU A 601 13.35 -16.39 5.81
C LEU A 601 12.63 -16.73 4.50
N PRO A 602 12.27 -18.01 4.24
CA PRO A 602 11.62 -18.38 3.00
C PRO A 602 10.27 -17.65 2.85
N ILE A 603 10.19 -16.86 1.78
CA ILE A 603 9.06 -16.00 1.34
C ILE A 603 7.74 -16.79 1.19
N ARG A 604 7.77 -18.12 1.19
CA ARG A 604 6.69 -18.97 0.66
C ARG A 604 5.55 -19.28 1.63
N ILE A 605 5.67 -19.03 2.93
CA ILE A 605 4.65 -19.51 3.90
C ILE A 605 3.44 -18.57 4.03
N PRO A 606 3.49 -17.24 3.86
CA PRO A 606 2.27 -16.43 3.93
C PRO A 606 1.39 -16.45 2.66
N MET A 607 1.99 -16.52 1.47
CA MET A 607 1.25 -16.52 0.19
C MET A 607 0.48 -17.82 -0.04
N ALA A 608 1.03 -18.96 0.39
CA ALA A 608 0.32 -20.22 0.35
C ALA A 608 -0.98 -20.14 1.17
N TRP A 609 -0.91 -19.60 2.40
CA TRP A 609 -2.09 -19.41 3.25
C TRP A 609 -3.09 -18.41 2.68
N LEU A 610 -2.62 -17.33 2.06
CA LEU A 610 -3.49 -16.38 1.36
C LEU A 610 -4.31 -17.09 0.27
N ASN A 611 -3.63 -17.84 -0.59
CA ASN A 611 -4.27 -18.57 -1.68
C ASN A 611 -5.25 -19.61 -1.13
N SER A 612 -4.88 -20.35 -0.08
CA SER A 612 -5.76 -21.28 0.62
C SER A 612 -7.03 -20.60 1.12
N VAL A 613 -6.89 -19.46 1.82
CA VAL A 613 -8.01 -18.73 2.41
C VAL A 613 -8.90 -18.16 1.32
N LEU A 614 -8.36 -17.56 0.26
CA LEU A 614 -9.14 -17.05 -0.87
C LEU A 614 -9.87 -18.17 -1.63
N GLU A 615 -9.18 -19.25 -1.97
CA GLU A 615 -9.75 -20.35 -2.75
C GLU A 615 -10.88 -21.06 -1.99
N ILE A 616 -10.60 -21.45 -0.74
CA ILE A 616 -11.56 -22.18 0.11
C ILE A 616 -12.65 -21.23 0.60
N GLY A 617 -12.29 -20.02 1.04
CA GLY A 617 -13.26 -19.03 1.52
C GLY A 617 -14.25 -18.63 0.44
N THR A 618 -13.78 -18.39 -0.80
CA THR A 618 -14.72 -18.11 -1.91
C THR A 618 -15.57 -19.32 -2.27
N ALA A 619 -15.04 -20.54 -2.17
CA ALA A 619 -15.85 -21.76 -2.38
C ALA A 619 -16.91 -21.95 -1.27
N ILE A 620 -16.60 -21.63 -0.01
CA ILE A 620 -17.57 -21.62 1.10
C ILE A 620 -18.66 -20.58 0.85
N ILE A 621 -18.31 -19.38 0.39
CA ILE A 621 -19.30 -18.35 0.06
C ILE A 621 -20.19 -18.81 -1.11
N ASP A 622 -19.59 -19.40 -2.16
CA ASP A 622 -20.35 -19.97 -3.29
C ASP A 622 -21.33 -21.05 -2.83
N PHE A 623 -20.90 -21.90 -1.89
CA PHE A 623 -21.76 -22.89 -1.26
C PHE A 623 -22.92 -22.23 -0.51
N ARG A 624 -22.64 -21.21 0.32
CA ARG A 624 -23.66 -20.57 1.15
C ARG A 624 -24.67 -19.79 0.32
N GLU A 625 -24.24 -19.12 -0.74
CA GLU A 625 -25.13 -18.47 -1.72
C GLU A 625 -26.06 -19.49 -2.38
N ALA A 626 -25.52 -20.62 -2.85
CA ALA A 626 -26.33 -21.68 -3.45
C ALA A 626 -27.29 -22.35 -2.45
N ALA A 627 -26.85 -22.52 -1.20
CA ALA A 627 -27.66 -23.12 -0.13
C ALA A 627 -28.80 -22.21 0.34
N ALA A 628 -28.62 -20.89 0.29
CA ALA A 628 -29.64 -19.93 0.71
C ALA A 628 -30.86 -19.90 -0.24
N ASP A 629 -30.67 -20.28 -1.50
CA ASP A 629 -31.73 -20.36 -2.50
C ASP A 629 -32.54 -21.68 -2.44
N ILE A 630 -32.15 -22.63 -1.59
CA ILE A 630 -32.87 -23.89 -1.35
C ILE A 630 -33.89 -23.64 -0.23
N THR A 631 -35.18 -23.77 -0.55
CA THR A 631 -36.26 -23.38 0.36
C THR A 631 -37.20 -24.53 0.69
N SER A 632 -37.23 -25.59 -0.13
CA SER A 632 -38.07 -26.75 0.13
C SER A 632 -37.62 -27.52 1.38
N ARG A 633 -38.58 -28.08 2.12
CA ARG A 633 -38.31 -28.88 3.31
C ARG A 633 -37.46 -30.12 3.01
N ALA A 634 -37.69 -30.74 1.84
CA ALA A 634 -36.90 -31.85 1.33
C ALA A 634 -35.46 -31.42 0.98
N GLY A 635 -35.29 -30.27 0.33
CA GLY A 635 -33.95 -29.71 0.10
C GLY A 635 -33.21 -29.41 1.41
N LEU A 636 -33.89 -28.79 2.38
CA LEU A 636 -33.28 -28.48 3.68
C LEU A 636 -32.79 -29.72 4.43
N THR A 637 -33.46 -30.87 4.30
CA THR A 637 -32.98 -32.13 4.91
C THR A 637 -31.68 -32.65 4.26
N HIS A 638 -31.48 -32.45 2.95
CA HIS A 638 -30.28 -32.89 2.25
C HIS A 638 -29.06 -31.97 2.45
N LEU A 639 -29.23 -30.78 3.05
CA LEU A 639 -28.14 -29.82 3.29
C LEU A 639 -27.25 -30.18 4.50
N GLY A 640 -27.75 -30.99 5.44
CA GLY A 640 -27.05 -31.34 6.68
C GLY A 640 -25.63 -31.90 6.48
N PRO A 641 -25.44 -32.95 5.65
CA PRO A 641 -24.12 -33.51 5.36
C PRO A 641 -23.15 -32.49 4.74
N ALA A 642 -23.66 -31.60 3.90
CA ALA A 642 -22.84 -30.61 3.22
C ALA A 642 -22.39 -29.46 4.13
N GLN A 643 -23.25 -29.04 5.06
CA GLN A 643 -22.85 -28.14 6.13
C GLN A 643 -21.84 -28.79 7.08
N ALA A 644 -22.01 -30.08 7.40
CA ALA A 644 -21.07 -30.82 8.25
C ALA A 644 -19.69 -30.94 7.60
N ALA A 645 -19.63 -31.21 6.29
CA ALA A 645 -18.37 -31.28 5.55
C ALA A 645 -17.61 -29.94 5.57
N ILE A 646 -18.29 -28.80 5.40
CA ILE A 646 -17.66 -27.48 5.51
C ILE A 646 -17.18 -27.22 6.94
N ARG A 647 -17.96 -27.59 7.96
CA ARG A 647 -17.53 -27.47 9.37
C ARG A 647 -16.26 -28.29 9.65
N ALA A 648 -16.12 -29.47 9.05
CA ALA A 648 -14.94 -30.32 9.20
C ALA A 648 -13.66 -29.69 8.61
N VAL A 649 -13.78 -28.73 7.68
CA VAL A 649 -12.65 -28.01 7.08
C VAL A 649 -12.13 -26.87 7.97
N LEU A 650 -12.98 -26.26 8.81
CA LEU A 650 -12.61 -25.10 9.63
C LEU A 650 -11.46 -25.37 10.63
N PRO A 651 -11.38 -26.52 11.33
CA PRO A 651 -10.29 -26.84 12.23
C PRO A 651 -8.90 -26.82 11.57
N LEU A 652 -8.81 -27.13 10.27
CA LEU A 652 -7.55 -27.17 9.53
C LEU A 652 -6.82 -25.83 9.48
N PHE A 653 -7.57 -24.72 9.53
CA PHE A 653 -7.01 -23.37 9.56
C PHE A 653 -6.36 -23.03 10.90
N LYS A 654 -6.79 -23.69 11.99
CA LYS A 654 -6.14 -23.59 13.31
C LYS A 654 -4.96 -24.56 13.43
N LYS A 655 -5.15 -25.83 13.06
CA LYS A 655 -4.14 -26.89 13.15
C LYS A 655 -4.24 -27.79 11.91
N ASN A 656 -3.22 -27.76 11.05
CA ASN A 656 -3.16 -28.61 9.86
C ASN A 656 -2.45 -29.94 10.20
N THR A 657 -3.22 -30.97 10.55
CA THR A 657 -2.70 -32.34 10.74
C THR A 657 -3.21 -33.27 9.64
N GLY A 658 -2.44 -34.32 9.33
CA GLY A 658 -2.83 -35.32 8.33
C GLY A 658 -4.17 -35.99 8.65
N GLU A 659 -4.43 -36.26 9.93
CA GLU A 659 -5.67 -36.87 10.44
C GLU A 659 -6.90 -35.96 10.26
N LEU A 660 -6.81 -34.69 10.67
CA LEU A 660 -7.92 -33.74 10.45
C LEU A 660 -8.21 -33.58 8.96
N ARG A 661 -7.17 -33.65 8.13
CA ARG A 661 -7.31 -33.49 6.68
C ARG A 661 -7.96 -34.72 6.04
N SER A 662 -7.62 -35.94 6.47
CA SER A 662 -8.32 -37.15 5.99
C SER A 662 -9.79 -37.11 6.39
N VAL A 663 -10.10 -36.77 7.65
CA VAL A 663 -11.49 -36.61 8.12
C VAL A 663 -12.26 -35.59 7.28
N ALA A 664 -11.66 -34.43 7.00
CA ALA A 664 -12.29 -33.41 6.16
C ALA A 664 -12.50 -33.88 4.71
N ILE A 665 -11.52 -34.58 4.12
CA ILE A 665 -11.62 -35.11 2.75
C ILE A 665 -12.71 -36.18 2.65
N ASP A 666 -12.85 -37.04 3.65
CA ASP A 666 -13.86 -38.09 3.66
C ASP A 666 -15.26 -37.50 3.88
N ALA A 667 -15.42 -36.56 4.81
CA ALA A 667 -16.67 -35.81 4.98
C ALA A 667 -17.10 -35.07 3.69
N LEU A 668 -16.13 -34.47 2.96
CA LEU A 668 -16.38 -33.87 1.65
C LEU A 668 -16.82 -34.91 0.62
N ARG A 669 -16.21 -36.10 0.61
CA ARG A 669 -16.58 -37.18 -0.32
C ARG A 669 -18.01 -37.65 -0.08
N ASP A 670 -18.39 -37.90 1.17
CA ASP A 670 -19.72 -38.36 1.56
C ASP A 670 -20.78 -37.30 1.24
N SER A 671 -20.48 -36.04 1.57
CA SER A 671 -21.35 -34.93 1.22
C SER A 671 -21.50 -34.73 -0.29
N MET A 672 -20.45 -34.91 -1.08
CA MET A 672 -20.52 -34.81 -2.53
C MET A 672 -21.39 -35.93 -3.11
N LEU A 673 -21.38 -37.13 -2.53
CA LEU A 673 -22.26 -38.21 -2.94
C LEU A 673 -23.72 -37.88 -2.61
N ALA A 674 -24.00 -37.39 -1.40
CA ALA A 674 -25.34 -36.98 -1.00
C ALA A 674 -25.90 -35.83 -1.86
N ALA A 675 -25.09 -34.80 -2.13
CA ALA A 675 -25.50 -33.68 -2.97
C ALA A 675 -25.72 -34.09 -4.44
N ARG A 676 -25.03 -35.14 -4.91
CA ARG A 676 -25.25 -35.70 -6.24
C ARG A 676 -26.58 -36.42 -6.35
N LEU A 677 -26.90 -37.26 -5.36
CA LEU A 677 -28.21 -37.92 -5.28
C LEU A 677 -29.35 -36.89 -5.27
N ALA A 678 -29.22 -35.82 -4.49
CA ALA A 678 -30.19 -34.72 -4.47
C ALA A 678 -30.26 -33.95 -5.81
N ALA A 679 -29.15 -33.77 -6.52
CA ALA A 679 -29.14 -33.12 -7.84
C ALA A 679 -29.88 -33.94 -8.92
N ASP A 680 -29.93 -35.25 -8.76
CA ASP A 680 -30.59 -36.20 -9.66
C ASP A 680 -32.03 -36.55 -9.20
N ASP A 681 -32.44 -36.12 -8.01
CA ASP A 681 -33.76 -36.38 -7.44
C ASP A 681 -34.87 -35.61 -8.18
N ALA A 682 -35.73 -36.36 -8.87
CA ALA A 682 -36.85 -35.81 -9.64
C ALA A 682 -37.92 -35.14 -8.77
N THR A 683 -37.95 -35.41 -7.46
CA THR A 683 -38.91 -34.80 -6.52
C THR A 683 -38.57 -33.34 -6.19
N LEU A 684 -37.33 -32.91 -6.42
CA LEU A 684 -36.88 -31.54 -6.21
C LEU A 684 -37.15 -30.65 -7.43
N LEU A 685 -37.45 -29.38 -7.15
CA LEU A 685 -37.66 -28.36 -8.18
C LEU A 685 -36.44 -28.26 -9.11
N PRO A 686 -36.61 -28.02 -10.42
CA PRO A 686 -35.48 -27.86 -11.35
C PRO A 686 -34.47 -26.79 -10.91
N SER A 687 -34.95 -25.71 -10.28
CA SER A 687 -34.12 -24.66 -9.68
C SER A 687 -33.26 -25.20 -8.53
N GLU A 688 -33.84 -25.99 -7.62
CA GLU A 688 -33.14 -26.59 -6.48
C GLU A 688 -32.12 -27.65 -6.92
N ARG A 689 -32.46 -28.48 -7.90
CA ARG A 689 -31.50 -29.40 -8.53
C ARG A 689 -30.30 -28.66 -9.12
N SER A 690 -30.53 -27.49 -9.74
CA SER A 690 -29.44 -26.62 -10.21
C SER A 690 -28.59 -26.10 -9.04
N ARG A 691 -29.20 -25.74 -7.91
CA ARG A 691 -28.46 -25.31 -6.70
C ARG A 691 -27.63 -26.44 -6.12
N TYR A 692 -28.11 -27.68 -6.07
CA TYR A 692 -27.29 -28.82 -5.67
C TYR A 692 -26.08 -29.06 -6.58
N ARG A 693 -26.21 -28.80 -7.88
CA ARG A 693 -25.06 -28.81 -8.79
C ARG A 693 -24.05 -27.70 -8.46
N ASP A 694 -24.52 -26.50 -8.14
CA ASP A 694 -23.65 -25.41 -7.68
C ASP A 694 -22.92 -25.80 -6.37
N LEU A 695 -23.61 -26.40 -5.39
CA LEU A 695 -23.02 -26.93 -4.16
C LEU A 695 -21.94 -27.99 -4.45
N LEU A 696 -22.22 -28.91 -5.38
CA LEU A 696 -21.25 -29.93 -5.80
C LEU A 696 -19.96 -29.32 -6.37
N THR A 697 -20.07 -28.27 -7.20
CA THR A 697 -18.89 -27.59 -7.73
C THR A 697 -18.08 -26.89 -6.64
N ALA A 698 -18.75 -26.28 -5.65
CA ALA A 698 -18.10 -25.66 -4.49
C ALA A 698 -17.36 -26.70 -3.63
N LEU A 699 -18.02 -27.81 -3.28
CA LEU A 699 -17.41 -28.90 -2.51
C LEU A 699 -16.23 -29.56 -3.25
N ASN A 700 -16.36 -29.75 -4.58
CA ASN A 700 -15.29 -30.31 -5.40
C ASN A 700 -14.06 -29.39 -5.41
N ARG A 701 -14.24 -28.06 -5.45
CA ARG A 701 -13.14 -27.09 -5.33
C ARG A 701 -12.43 -27.19 -3.98
N ILE A 702 -13.17 -27.25 -2.87
CA ILE A 702 -12.58 -27.39 -1.54
C ILE A 702 -11.77 -28.69 -1.45
N LYS A 703 -12.33 -29.81 -1.94
CA LYS A 703 -11.64 -31.10 -1.96
C LYS A 703 -10.32 -31.05 -2.75
N HIS A 704 -10.33 -30.43 -3.93
CA HIS A 704 -9.10 -30.28 -4.73
C HIS A 704 -8.08 -29.38 -4.05
N ALA A 705 -8.50 -28.25 -3.48
CA ALA A 705 -7.64 -27.34 -2.72
C ALA A 705 -6.93 -28.04 -1.53
N LEU A 706 -7.61 -28.96 -0.83
CA LEU A 706 -7.02 -29.72 0.27
C LEU A 706 -6.00 -30.79 -0.17
N ARG A 707 -6.02 -31.20 -1.44
CA ARG A 707 -5.10 -32.20 -2.01
C ARG A 707 -3.90 -31.58 -2.71
N ASP A 708 -3.91 -30.28 -2.95
CA ASP A 708 -2.89 -29.61 -3.75
C ASP A 708 -1.61 -29.32 -2.93
N PRO A 709 -0.43 -29.84 -3.32
CA PRO A 709 0.82 -29.62 -2.60
C PRO A 709 1.31 -28.16 -2.63
N GLN A 710 0.80 -27.31 -3.54
CA GLN A 710 1.09 -25.87 -3.57
C GLN A 710 0.21 -25.08 -2.61
N ASN A 711 -0.87 -25.69 -2.11
CA ASN A 711 -1.79 -25.09 -1.15
C ASN A 711 -1.29 -25.35 0.28
N ALA A 712 -1.39 -24.36 1.19
CA ALA A 712 -0.84 -24.50 2.55
C ALA A 712 -1.47 -25.65 3.34
N LEU A 713 -2.70 -26.04 3.01
CA LEU A 713 -3.40 -27.16 3.63
C LEU A 713 -3.04 -28.52 3.01
N GLY A 714 -2.55 -28.55 1.76
CA GLY A 714 -2.08 -29.77 1.11
C GLY A 714 -0.66 -30.20 1.49
N GLN A 715 0.14 -29.29 2.06
CA GLN A 715 1.47 -29.60 2.59
C GLN A 715 1.36 -30.31 3.95
N THR A 716 1.73 -31.59 4.02
CA THR A 716 1.87 -32.31 5.29
C THR A 716 3.18 -31.95 5.96
N GLY A 717 3.11 -31.31 7.11
CA GLY A 717 4.27 -31.02 7.96
C GLY A 717 5.18 -29.95 7.37
N GLN A 718 5.15 -28.75 7.94
CA GLN A 718 6.40 -28.03 8.10
C GLN A 718 6.95 -28.34 9.49
N PRO A 719 8.27 -28.53 9.63
CA PRO A 719 8.89 -28.68 10.93
C PRO A 719 8.45 -27.49 11.78
N SER A 720 8.07 -27.75 13.03
CA SER A 720 8.13 -26.69 14.03
C SER A 720 9.49 -26.03 13.85
N VAL A 721 9.51 -24.73 13.54
CA VAL A 721 10.70 -23.93 13.79
C VAL A 721 10.91 -24.09 15.28
N ALA A 722 11.80 -25.02 15.66
CA ALA A 722 12.32 -25.07 17.00
C ALA A 722 12.81 -23.65 17.26
N ALA A 723 12.26 -23.02 18.30
CA ALA A 723 12.88 -21.84 18.86
C ALA A 723 14.37 -22.17 18.99
N PRO A 724 15.30 -21.35 18.45
CA PRO A 724 16.69 -21.55 18.76
C PRO A 724 16.78 -21.48 20.28
N SER A 725 17.16 -22.61 20.89
CA SER A 725 17.48 -22.68 22.29
C SER A 725 18.52 -21.59 22.56
N SER A 726 18.22 -20.77 23.56
CA SER A 726 19.11 -19.78 24.13
C SER A 726 20.55 -20.30 24.23
N ARG A 727 21.44 -19.71 23.44
CA ARG A 727 22.83 -19.43 23.82
C ARG A 727 23.22 -18.06 23.29
#